data_AF-A0A7Y0LE98-F1
#
_entry.id   AF-A0A7Y0LE98-F1
#
_cell.length_a   1.000
_cell.length_b   1.000
_cell.length_c   1.000
_cell.angle_alpha   90.00
_cell.angle_beta   90.00
_cell.angle_gamma   90.00
#
_symmetry.space_group_name_H-M   'P 1'
#
loop_
_entity.id
_entity.type
_entity.pdbx_description
1 polymer ?
#
loop_
_entity_poly.entity_id
_entity_poly.type
_entity_poly.pdbx_seq_one_letter_code
_entity_poly.pdbx_strand_id
1 'polypeptide(L)'
;MRKFVIKIAALAAGLLISVSALTAAVPSQISPQQLEQFKKLPASQQRALAQSMGVDYNAIKKQLQGTGQQENEKFNQEDVVYPRGTKFDEKGNPIFPDDEFLEEEEEGDTEPKPFGYEVFANAPYTFAPTMDIAVPENYIIGAGDVLKIQMFGKENEEHELSVNRRGEIVLPNLGPFSVSGLTYRELKNYFSKEIKKKVLGVDVVVTLSELRSMRIFVAGDAFKPGPYVLSALSSVTHAIFAAGGINDIGSLRNIQVKRAGKLVTTLDLYDLLIFGDSSSDILLKSGDVVFIAPVGDRVTVDGEVRRPAIYELANKESFESVVKMAGGLLPSAYPSSTVVERFNQHNIRTIVNIDLTKSEAKAKLVKGGDVVKVMKTSEQYDESVTIIGAVARPGKYQWHKGQRVTDLLPNIHAYMLEDADLNYSIIVREKDIGRNIEVLQFSLFNALSDLNSQDNLLIQPHDRVLVFSINEKNAFAEESLDLLAMTQEELKKKSKEKAKEQYKDRMFWLEYGEEEPLEEFDELDESLKLAEKSMEELTGGSYEEEVDPKDIAIFSRQRLLTPVIKKLQYQAASGEPLQLIEVVGAVKYPGIYPLAQNSNVQDLVAASGGLLESAYLDRAEITRNEIVDNKAQKSSMNINLHSAIAGEVAHNISIQSKDRLNIHTIPAWQENHIIELRGEFLFPGKYTIQRGETLGQLIERAGGFSEFAYLDGSVFTREKLKQLELQNILKVSESLRMEIASKSLSQKDSQSIDYEQARMLLADLTKVQPVGRLVVDLPRISKDLNADILLENGDVLYVPTKQNSINVVGQVQVATSHLYRDGLDAHDYVELSGGVKQQADDGRIYVIKANGRVIIPDSNSWFSSNENTLSPGDTVVVPLDSYFMDNLSLWSTATQIIYQMAVAVASISKI
;
A
#
# COMPACT_ATOMS: atom_id res chain seq x y z
N MET A 1 1.10 -47.52 -11.36
CA MET A 1 0.34 -48.78 -11.61
C MET A 1 -1.13 -48.60 -11.19
N ARG A 2 -2.02 -49.49 -11.64
CA ARG A 2 -3.37 -49.85 -11.13
C ARG A 2 -4.05 -48.92 -10.10
N LYS A 3 -5.25 -48.36 -10.34
CA LYS A 3 -6.59 -48.95 -10.65
C LYS A 3 -7.49 -49.21 -9.42
N PHE A 4 -8.56 -48.41 -9.34
CA PHE A 4 -9.99 -48.82 -9.36
C PHE A 4 -10.59 -49.70 -8.25
N VAL A 5 -11.74 -49.25 -7.72
CA VAL A 5 -12.92 -50.07 -7.37
C VAL A 5 -14.19 -49.40 -7.96
N ILE A 6 -15.25 -50.16 -8.26
CA ILE A 6 -16.50 -49.74 -8.91
C ILE A 6 -17.69 -50.64 -8.45
N LYS A 7 -18.92 -50.30 -8.87
CA LYS A 7 -20.19 -51.11 -8.98
C LYS A 7 -21.18 -50.94 -7.82
N ILE A 8 -22.48 -51.21 -7.97
CA ILE A 8 -23.27 -51.83 -9.08
C ILE A 8 -24.60 -51.00 -9.27
N ALA A 9 -25.40 -51.02 -10.35
CA ALA A 9 -25.63 -51.97 -11.46
C ALA A 9 -25.89 -51.24 -12.82
N ALA A 10 -27.03 -51.38 -13.53
CA ALA A 10 -27.39 -52.36 -14.59
C ALA A 10 -28.47 -51.71 -15.52
N LEU A 11 -28.90 -52.16 -16.71
CA LEU A 11 -28.60 -53.22 -17.72
C LEU A 11 -29.16 -52.67 -19.10
N ALA A 12 -29.13 -53.27 -20.31
CA ALA A 12 -28.65 -54.53 -20.88
C ALA A 12 -28.43 -54.40 -22.41
N ALA A 13 -27.60 -55.28 -23.01
CA ALA A 13 -27.48 -55.61 -24.45
C ALA A 13 -27.12 -54.48 -25.46
N GLY A 14 -26.50 -54.78 -26.62
CA GLY A 14 -25.88 -56.02 -27.08
C GLY A 14 -25.50 -56.03 -28.59
N LEU A 15 -24.36 -56.65 -28.92
CA LEU A 15 -23.87 -57.07 -30.26
C LEU A 15 -23.58 -56.04 -31.40
N LEU A 16 -22.29 -56.00 -31.77
CA LEU A 16 -21.68 -56.18 -33.11
C LEU A 16 -22.21 -55.52 -34.41
N ILE A 17 -21.21 -55.05 -35.18
CA ILE A 17 -21.11 -54.90 -36.66
C ILE A 17 -21.67 -53.60 -37.29
N SER A 18 -20.99 -53.18 -38.35
CA SER A 18 -21.11 -51.91 -39.08
C SER A 18 -21.92 -52.03 -40.38
N VAL A 19 -22.32 -50.87 -40.94
CA VAL A 19 -22.35 -50.48 -42.39
C VAL A 19 -23.53 -49.55 -42.74
N SER A 20 -23.19 -48.36 -43.27
CA SER A 20 -23.95 -47.47 -44.18
C SER A 20 -25.31 -46.83 -43.85
N ALA A 21 -25.26 -45.49 -43.70
CA ALA A 21 -26.04 -44.48 -44.45
C ALA A 21 -27.51 -44.12 -44.08
N LEU A 22 -27.89 -42.90 -44.51
CA LEU A 22 -29.20 -42.21 -44.41
C LEU A 22 -29.61 -41.79 -42.98
N THR A 23 -30.22 -40.62 -42.71
CA THR A 23 -30.53 -39.41 -43.52
C THR A 23 -30.16 -38.13 -42.75
N ALA A 24 -29.71 -37.08 -43.44
CA ALA A 24 -29.70 -35.73 -42.85
C ALA A 24 -31.10 -35.11 -42.91
N ALA A 25 -31.57 -34.53 -41.79
CA ALA A 25 -32.83 -33.80 -41.75
C ALA A 25 -32.64 -32.37 -42.30
N VAL A 26 -33.58 -31.90 -43.13
CA VAL A 26 -33.53 -30.56 -43.73
C VAL A 26 -34.08 -29.51 -42.74
N PRO A 27 -33.31 -28.49 -42.32
CA PRO A 27 -33.87 -27.36 -41.60
C PRO A 27 -34.77 -26.54 -42.54
N SER A 28 -35.95 -26.16 -42.05
CA SER A 28 -36.99 -25.52 -42.86
C SER A 28 -36.55 -24.17 -43.45
N GLN A 29 -36.54 -24.07 -44.79
CA GLN A 29 -36.31 -22.80 -45.47
C GLN A 29 -37.47 -21.82 -45.20
N ILE A 30 -37.13 -20.63 -44.72
CA ILE A 30 -38.08 -19.51 -44.58
C ILE A 30 -38.60 -19.12 -45.97
N SER A 31 -39.92 -18.95 -46.13
CA SER A 31 -40.49 -18.62 -47.44
C SER A 31 -40.09 -17.21 -47.89
N PRO A 32 -39.96 -16.94 -49.22
CA PRO A 32 -39.59 -15.63 -49.73
C PRO A 32 -40.49 -14.48 -49.24
N GLN A 33 -41.78 -14.75 -49.04
CA GLN A 33 -42.76 -13.78 -48.55
C GLN A 33 -42.54 -13.41 -47.07
N GLN A 34 -42.15 -14.37 -46.23
CA GLN A 34 -41.76 -14.10 -44.84
C GLN A 34 -40.46 -13.30 -44.78
N LEU A 35 -39.51 -13.54 -45.70
CA LEU A 35 -38.24 -12.81 -45.76
C LEU A 35 -38.44 -11.32 -46.12
N GLU A 36 -39.45 -10.99 -46.95
CA GLU A 36 -39.83 -9.59 -47.20
C GLU A 36 -40.52 -8.92 -46.01
N GLN A 37 -41.32 -9.64 -45.23
CA GLN A 37 -41.87 -9.10 -43.98
C GLN A 37 -40.76 -8.83 -42.96
N PHE A 38 -39.77 -9.73 -42.85
CA PHE A 38 -38.62 -9.58 -41.96
C PHE A 38 -37.81 -8.31 -42.26
N LYS A 39 -37.61 -7.98 -43.54
CA LYS A 39 -36.96 -6.73 -44.00
C LYS A 39 -37.69 -5.44 -43.57
N LYS A 40 -38.99 -5.49 -43.23
CA LYS A 40 -39.82 -4.33 -42.89
C LYS A 40 -39.96 -4.07 -41.39
N LEU A 41 -39.37 -4.92 -40.54
CA LEU A 41 -39.41 -4.79 -39.08
C LEU A 41 -38.13 -4.11 -38.53
N PRO A 42 -38.21 -3.35 -37.41
CA PRO A 42 -37.04 -2.87 -36.68
C PRO A 42 -36.16 -4.00 -36.13
N ALA A 43 -34.85 -3.76 -36.01
CA ALA A 43 -33.86 -4.78 -35.63
C ALA A 43 -34.03 -5.40 -34.23
N SER A 44 -34.83 -4.80 -33.35
CA SER A 44 -35.25 -5.41 -32.07
C SER A 44 -36.35 -6.45 -32.27
N GLN A 45 -37.39 -6.12 -33.06
CA GLN A 45 -38.50 -7.01 -33.39
C GLN A 45 -38.04 -8.18 -34.29
N GLN A 46 -37.10 -7.95 -35.22
CA GLN A 46 -36.50 -9.02 -36.02
C GLN A 46 -35.84 -10.12 -35.15
N ARG A 47 -35.12 -9.73 -34.07
CA ARG A 47 -34.49 -10.69 -33.15
C ARG A 47 -35.53 -11.50 -32.36
N ALA A 48 -36.54 -10.83 -31.82
CA ALA A 48 -37.63 -11.49 -31.08
C ALA A 48 -38.41 -12.46 -31.99
N LEU A 49 -38.68 -12.09 -33.24
CA LEU A 49 -39.34 -12.95 -34.22
C LEU A 49 -38.47 -14.16 -34.57
N ALA A 50 -37.17 -13.96 -34.84
CA ALA A 50 -36.23 -15.05 -35.10
C ALA A 50 -36.15 -16.05 -33.93
N GLN A 51 -36.09 -15.57 -32.69
CA GLN A 51 -36.14 -16.40 -31.49
C GLN A 51 -37.46 -17.18 -31.38
N SER A 52 -38.61 -16.53 -31.63
CA SER A 52 -39.92 -17.21 -31.61
C SER A 52 -40.10 -18.27 -32.72
N MET A 53 -39.33 -18.15 -33.81
CA MET A 53 -39.28 -19.13 -34.91
C MET A 53 -38.17 -20.17 -34.75
N GLY A 54 -37.33 -20.08 -33.70
CA GLY A 54 -36.23 -21.01 -33.44
C GLY A 54 -35.03 -20.90 -34.42
N VAL A 55 -34.81 -19.73 -35.03
CA VAL A 55 -33.76 -19.52 -36.06
C VAL A 55 -32.73 -18.48 -35.59
N ASP A 56 -31.45 -18.71 -35.88
CA ASP A 56 -30.40 -17.73 -35.60
C ASP A 56 -30.55 -16.47 -36.47
N TYR A 57 -30.69 -15.33 -35.81
CA TYR A 57 -30.73 -14.00 -36.40
C TYR A 57 -29.48 -13.69 -37.25
N ASN A 58 -28.30 -14.18 -36.86
CA ASN A 58 -27.06 -13.94 -37.61
C ASN A 58 -27.00 -14.74 -38.91
N ALA A 59 -27.55 -15.97 -38.92
CA ALA A 59 -27.75 -16.75 -40.14
C ALA A 59 -28.72 -16.07 -41.11
N ILE A 60 -29.87 -15.56 -40.62
CA ILE A 60 -30.82 -14.78 -41.44
C ILE A 60 -30.16 -13.52 -41.99
N LYS A 61 -29.35 -12.80 -41.18
CA LYS A 61 -28.60 -11.61 -41.64
C LYS A 61 -27.62 -11.95 -42.77
N LYS A 62 -26.87 -13.06 -42.65
CA LYS A 62 -26.00 -13.56 -43.74
C LYS A 62 -26.77 -13.91 -45.02
N GLN A 63 -27.98 -14.46 -44.90
CA GLN A 63 -28.81 -14.79 -46.06
C GLN A 63 -29.50 -13.55 -46.69
N LEU A 64 -29.67 -12.46 -45.92
CA LEU A 64 -30.15 -11.17 -46.41
C LEU A 64 -29.05 -10.37 -47.14
N GLN A 65 -27.79 -10.54 -46.75
CA GLN A 65 -26.61 -10.02 -47.46
C GLN A 65 -26.24 -10.98 -48.59
N GLY A 66 -26.96 -10.88 -49.72
CA GLY A 66 -26.92 -11.87 -50.80
C GLY A 66 -25.52 -12.19 -51.33
N THR A 67 -25.25 -13.48 -51.50
CA THR A 67 -24.02 -14.01 -52.12
C THR A 67 -23.90 -13.54 -53.56
N GLY A 68 -23.08 -12.50 -53.80
CA GLY A 68 -23.04 -11.84 -55.11
C GLY A 68 -21.79 -11.02 -55.45
N GLN A 69 -20.72 -11.06 -54.65
CA GLN A 69 -19.41 -10.47 -55.01
C GLN A 69 -18.29 -11.03 -54.10
N GLN A 70 -17.61 -12.10 -54.56
CA GLN A 70 -16.35 -12.60 -53.98
C GLN A 70 -15.39 -13.05 -55.09
N GLU A 71 -15.22 -12.22 -56.13
CA GLU A 71 -14.18 -12.41 -57.14
C GLU A 71 -13.92 -11.11 -57.94
N ASN A 72 -13.54 -10.02 -57.23
CA ASN A 72 -12.81 -8.88 -57.82
C ASN A 72 -12.25 -7.83 -56.81
N GLU A 73 -12.13 -8.13 -55.52
CA GLU A 73 -11.43 -7.27 -54.55
C GLU A 73 -10.00 -7.79 -54.31
N LYS A 74 -9.14 -7.57 -55.32
CA LYS A 74 -7.67 -7.71 -55.23
C LYS A 74 -6.95 -6.47 -55.76
N PHE A 75 -7.44 -5.29 -55.38
CA PHE A 75 -6.70 -4.03 -55.27
C PHE A 75 -7.44 -3.17 -54.24
N ASN A 76 -6.71 -2.41 -53.42
CA ASN A 76 -7.18 -1.67 -52.24
C ASN A 76 -7.41 -2.52 -50.96
N GLN A 77 -6.40 -3.30 -50.57
CA GLN A 77 -6.00 -3.22 -49.15
C GLN A 77 -5.03 -2.04 -49.05
N GLU A 78 -5.30 -1.10 -48.16
CA GLU A 78 -4.29 -0.12 -47.74
C GLU A 78 -3.33 -0.84 -46.78
N ASP A 79 -2.04 -0.78 -47.04
CA ASP A 79 -1.02 -1.38 -46.17
C ASP A 79 -0.93 -0.57 -44.86
N VAL A 80 -1.74 -0.94 -43.86
CA VAL A 80 -1.72 -0.33 -42.51
C VAL A 80 -0.36 -0.61 -41.86
N VAL A 81 0.53 0.37 -41.88
CA VAL A 81 1.85 0.28 -41.25
C VAL A 81 1.70 0.55 -39.75
N TYR A 82 1.87 -0.50 -38.95
CA TYR A 82 1.90 -0.39 -37.50
C TYR A 82 3.22 0.23 -36.98
N PRO A 83 3.20 0.89 -35.81
CA PRO A 83 4.38 1.39 -35.10
C PRO A 83 5.50 0.35 -34.92
N ARG A 84 6.74 0.82 -34.76
CA ARG A 84 7.87 -0.06 -34.45
C ARG A 84 7.69 -0.62 -33.03
N GLY A 85 7.60 -1.94 -32.90
CA GLY A 85 7.45 -2.63 -31.62
C GLY A 85 6.03 -3.07 -31.26
N THR A 86 5.02 -2.80 -32.10
CA THR A 86 3.67 -3.36 -31.92
C THR A 86 3.71 -4.89 -31.81
N LYS A 87 3.19 -5.43 -30.71
CA LYS A 87 2.96 -6.87 -30.52
C LYS A 87 1.66 -7.26 -31.24
N PHE A 88 1.52 -8.50 -31.68
CA PHE A 88 0.33 -8.99 -32.38
C PHE A 88 -0.20 -10.28 -31.74
N ASP A 89 -1.52 -10.48 -31.76
CA ASP A 89 -2.15 -11.73 -31.36
C ASP A 89 -1.97 -12.83 -32.43
N GLU A 90 -2.35 -14.08 -32.10
CA GLU A 90 -2.29 -15.22 -33.04
C GLU A 90 -3.17 -15.06 -34.30
N LYS A 91 -4.00 -14.01 -34.36
CA LYS A 91 -4.88 -13.70 -35.50
C LYS A 91 -4.38 -12.50 -36.31
N GLY A 92 -3.27 -11.87 -35.91
CA GLY A 92 -2.66 -10.71 -36.58
C GLY A 92 -3.23 -9.35 -36.15
N ASN A 93 -4.01 -9.27 -35.08
CA ASN A 93 -4.49 -8.00 -34.52
C ASN A 93 -3.38 -7.37 -33.66
N PRO A 94 -3.17 -6.03 -33.71
CA PRO A 94 -2.24 -5.35 -32.80
C PRO A 94 -2.73 -5.49 -31.35
N ILE A 95 -1.84 -5.89 -30.45
CA ILE A 95 -2.05 -5.87 -29.01
C ILE A 95 -1.62 -4.49 -28.52
N PHE A 96 -2.61 -3.62 -28.29
CA PHE A 96 -2.45 -2.48 -27.40
C PHE A 96 -2.57 -2.99 -25.96
N PRO A 97 -1.74 -2.54 -25.01
CA PRO A 97 -2.01 -2.78 -23.60
C PRO A 97 -3.26 -2.01 -23.20
N ASP A 98 -4.37 -2.72 -22.97
CA ASP A 98 -5.60 -2.17 -22.38
C ASP A 98 -5.38 -1.92 -20.88
N ASP A 99 -4.49 -1.00 -20.52
CA ASP A 99 -4.49 -0.28 -19.25
C ASP A 99 -3.54 0.93 -19.32
N GLU A 100 -4.06 2.10 -18.96
CA GLU A 100 -3.26 3.30 -18.65
C GLU A 100 -2.79 3.19 -17.18
N PHE A 101 -2.22 2.03 -16.84
CA PHE A 101 -1.50 1.88 -15.58
C PHE A 101 -0.29 2.79 -15.64
N LEU A 102 -0.18 3.67 -14.64
CA LEU A 102 1.06 4.36 -14.35
C LEU A 102 2.05 3.30 -13.83
N GLU A 103 2.80 2.71 -14.76
CA GLU A 103 4.23 2.53 -14.51
C GLU A 103 4.75 3.92 -14.17
N GLU A 104 4.88 4.20 -12.87
CA GLU A 104 5.77 5.26 -12.41
C GLU A 104 7.15 4.85 -12.90
N GLU A 105 7.63 5.46 -14.00
CA GLU A 105 8.99 5.23 -14.50
C GLU A 105 9.94 5.50 -13.33
N GLU A 106 10.55 4.45 -12.78
CA GLU A 106 11.43 4.57 -11.62
C GLU A 106 12.51 5.61 -11.93
N GLU A 107 12.71 6.60 -11.05
CA GLU A 107 13.75 7.64 -11.23
C GLU A 107 15.20 7.08 -11.05
N GLY A 108 15.40 5.78 -11.28
CA GLY A 108 16.66 5.05 -11.19
C GLY A 108 17.28 4.75 -12.56
N ASP A 109 18.23 5.58 -12.99
CA ASP A 109 19.27 5.31 -14.00
C ASP A 109 18.79 4.51 -15.25
N THR A 110 17.71 4.97 -15.92
CA THR A 110 17.31 4.43 -17.23
C THR A 110 18.45 4.56 -18.25
N GLU A 111 18.95 3.44 -18.79
CA GLU A 111 20.12 3.45 -19.67
C GLU A 111 19.90 4.42 -20.87
N PRO A 112 20.79 5.43 -21.09
CA PRO A 112 20.56 6.45 -22.09
C PRO A 112 20.37 5.88 -23.51
N LYS A 113 19.18 6.06 -24.08
CA LYS A 113 18.81 5.55 -25.41
C LYS A 113 19.50 6.33 -26.55
N PRO A 114 19.69 5.74 -27.75
CA PRO A 114 20.17 6.47 -28.93
C PRO A 114 19.23 7.61 -29.36
N PHE A 115 19.75 8.84 -29.40
CA PHE A 115 18.96 10.04 -29.71
C PHE A 115 18.36 10.01 -31.12
N GLY A 116 17.09 10.41 -31.25
CA GLY A 116 16.46 10.80 -32.53
C GLY A 116 15.88 9.68 -33.40
N TYR A 117 16.22 8.41 -33.17
CA TYR A 117 15.75 7.29 -34.00
C TYR A 117 14.23 7.08 -33.92
N GLU A 118 13.65 7.23 -32.72
CA GLU A 118 12.23 7.00 -32.46
C GLU A 118 11.32 7.98 -33.22
N VAL A 119 11.79 9.21 -33.46
CA VAL A 119 11.07 10.27 -34.22
C VAL A 119 10.69 9.83 -35.62
N PHE A 120 11.49 8.93 -36.23
CA PHE A 120 11.25 8.39 -37.58
C PHE A 120 10.79 6.93 -37.56
N ALA A 121 10.78 6.25 -36.41
CA ALA A 121 10.43 4.84 -36.28
C ALA A 121 8.92 4.58 -36.46
N ASN A 122 8.09 5.57 -36.16
CA ASN A 122 6.64 5.51 -36.29
C ASN A 122 6.19 6.22 -37.56
N ALA A 123 5.83 5.43 -38.59
CA ALA A 123 5.11 5.95 -39.73
C ALA A 123 3.68 6.34 -39.30
N PRO A 124 3.21 7.57 -39.58
CA PRO A 124 1.80 7.91 -39.42
C PRO A 124 0.92 6.95 -40.23
N TYR A 125 -0.19 6.49 -39.63
CA TYR A 125 -1.03 5.41 -40.16
C TYR A 125 -1.55 5.63 -41.60
N THR A 126 -1.58 6.87 -42.09
CA THR A 126 -1.97 7.22 -43.46
C THR A 126 -1.03 8.27 -44.06
N PHE A 127 -0.14 7.84 -44.96
CA PHE A 127 0.53 8.71 -45.94
C PHE A 127 0.21 8.34 -47.41
N ALA A 128 -0.85 7.54 -47.62
CA ALA A 128 -1.58 7.53 -48.88
C ALA A 128 -2.14 8.95 -49.18
N PRO A 129 -2.38 9.33 -50.44
CA PRO A 129 -2.09 10.69 -50.89
C PRO A 129 -3.19 11.76 -50.66
N THR A 130 -3.60 11.98 -49.41
CA THR A 130 -4.31 13.23 -49.01
C THR A 130 -3.34 14.26 -48.45
N MET A 131 -2.29 14.57 -49.21
CA MET A 131 -1.48 15.76 -48.95
C MET A 131 -2.21 16.99 -49.49
N ASP A 132 -3.10 17.57 -48.69
CA ASP A 132 -3.72 18.90 -48.89
C ASP A 132 -2.71 20.07 -48.75
N ILE A 133 -1.46 19.82 -49.12
CA ILE A 133 -0.40 20.82 -49.18
C ILE A 133 -0.65 21.68 -50.41
N ALA A 134 -0.82 22.99 -50.20
CA ALA A 134 -1.03 23.95 -51.28
C ALA A 134 0.12 23.87 -52.31
N VAL A 135 -0.16 23.29 -53.48
CA VAL A 135 0.83 23.03 -54.53
C VAL A 135 1.58 24.33 -54.90
N PRO A 136 2.92 24.39 -54.76
CA PRO A 136 3.68 25.60 -55.02
C PRO A 136 3.48 26.15 -56.44
N GLU A 137 3.43 27.48 -56.58
CA GLU A 137 3.23 28.13 -57.90
C GLU A 137 4.30 27.75 -58.94
N ASN A 138 5.49 27.38 -58.48
CA ASN A 138 6.63 26.94 -59.28
C ASN A 138 6.71 25.41 -59.49
N TYR A 139 5.72 24.63 -59.02
CA TYR A 139 5.64 23.20 -59.32
C TYR A 139 5.58 22.98 -60.84
N ILE A 140 6.44 22.12 -61.37
CA ILE A 140 6.55 21.85 -62.81
C ILE A 140 5.67 20.67 -63.18
N ILE A 141 4.62 20.98 -63.96
CA ILE A 141 3.60 20.05 -64.44
C ILE A 141 4.24 19.00 -65.36
N GLY A 142 3.87 17.73 -65.20
CA GLY A 142 4.37 16.62 -65.99
C GLY A 142 3.36 15.48 -66.12
N ALA A 143 3.70 14.50 -66.95
CA ALA A 143 2.85 13.32 -67.17
C ALA A 143 2.55 12.60 -65.84
N GLY A 144 1.27 12.31 -65.62
CA GLY A 144 0.75 11.69 -64.40
C GLY A 144 0.15 12.65 -63.36
N ASP A 145 0.27 13.97 -63.51
CA ASP A 145 -0.48 14.91 -62.65
C ASP A 145 -1.96 14.87 -63.05
N VAL A 146 -2.89 15.03 -62.09
CA VAL A 146 -4.34 15.12 -62.35
C VAL A 146 -4.83 16.51 -62.01
N LEU A 147 -5.50 17.16 -62.96
CA LEU A 147 -5.99 18.53 -62.81
C LEU A 147 -7.52 18.57 -62.82
N LYS A 148 -8.08 19.25 -61.82
CA LYS A 148 -9.51 19.53 -61.69
C LYS A 148 -9.76 20.92 -62.29
N ILE A 149 -10.49 20.94 -63.40
CA ILE A 149 -10.78 22.15 -64.17
C ILE A 149 -12.28 22.44 -64.05
N GLN A 150 -12.60 23.53 -63.36
CA GLN A 150 -13.95 24.01 -63.17
C GLN A 150 -14.20 25.22 -64.09
N MET A 151 -15.30 25.18 -64.82
CA MET A 151 -15.73 26.23 -65.74
C MET A 151 -17.09 26.74 -65.29
N PHE A 152 -17.20 28.04 -65.03
CA PHE A 152 -18.40 28.68 -64.50
C PHE A 152 -18.90 29.76 -65.48
N GLY A 153 -20.20 29.77 -65.78
CA GLY A 153 -20.76 30.76 -66.71
C GLY A 153 -22.21 30.47 -67.11
N LYS A 154 -22.46 30.34 -68.42
CA LYS A 154 -23.79 29.96 -68.96
C LYS A 154 -24.16 28.51 -68.67
N GLU A 155 -23.17 27.64 -68.70
CA GLU A 155 -23.21 26.24 -68.33
C GLU A 155 -22.03 26.02 -67.38
N ASN A 156 -22.20 25.18 -66.37
CA ASN A 156 -21.15 24.88 -65.40
C ASN A 156 -20.65 23.46 -65.65
N GLU A 157 -19.36 23.31 -65.94
CA GLU A 157 -18.71 22.02 -66.16
C GLU A 157 -17.53 21.84 -65.21
N GLU A 158 -17.30 20.60 -64.78
CA GLU A 158 -16.15 20.20 -63.98
C GLU A 158 -15.54 18.94 -64.61
N HIS A 159 -14.23 18.99 -64.89
CA HIS A 159 -13.49 17.86 -65.48
C HIS A 159 -12.22 17.59 -64.68
N GLU A 160 -12.03 16.34 -64.27
CA GLU A 160 -10.75 15.84 -63.73
C GLU A 160 -10.00 15.10 -64.83
N LEU A 161 -8.81 15.61 -65.18
CA LEU A 161 -8.08 15.18 -66.37
C LEU A 161 -6.60 14.97 -66.05
N SER A 162 -6.10 13.78 -66.36
CA SER A 162 -4.69 13.43 -66.19
C SER A 162 -3.83 13.95 -67.34
N VAL A 163 -2.63 14.44 -67.01
CA VAL A 163 -1.61 14.80 -68.00
C VAL A 163 -1.08 13.51 -68.64
N ASN A 164 -1.32 13.35 -69.94
CA ASN A 164 -0.96 12.14 -70.68
C ASN A 164 0.56 12.01 -70.87
N ARG A 165 1.03 10.86 -71.39
CA ARG A 165 2.47 10.60 -71.65
C ARG A 165 3.13 11.50 -72.71
N ARG A 166 2.35 12.27 -73.48
CA ARG A 166 2.86 13.30 -74.41
C ARG A 166 2.98 14.67 -73.75
N GLY A 167 2.51 14.82 -72.51
CA GLY A 167 2.47 16.09 -71.80
C GLY A 167 1.24 16.94 -72.14
N GLU A 168 0.15 16.31 -72.59
CA GLU A 168 -1.09 16.98 -73.01
C GLU A 168 -2.24 16.65 -72.04
N ILE A 169 -3.16 17.61 -71.84
CA ILE A 169 -4.48 17.39 -71.25
C ILE A 169 -5.50 17.43 -72.39
N VAL A 170 -6.33 16.39 -72.53
CA VAL A 170 -7.39 16.33 -73.54
C VAL A 170 -8.72 16.73 -72.89
N LEU A 171 -9.14 17.96 -73.12
CA LEU A 171 -10.38 18.49 -72.54
C LEU A 171 -11.57 18.17 -73.46
N PRO A 172 -12.69 17.63 -72.95
CA PRO A 172 -13.88 17.36 -73.76
C PRO A 172 -14.34 18.60 -74.54
N ASN A 173 -14.78 18.38 -75.78
CA ASN A 173 -15.24 19.40 -76.74
C ASN A 173 -14.21 20.49 -77.15
N LEU A 174 -13.09 20.64 -76.42
CA LEU A 174 -12.11 21.72 -76.59
C LEU A 174 -10.72 21.23 -77.06
N GLY A 175 -10.46 19.92 -77.01
CA GLY A 175 -9.29 19.26 -77.61
C GLY A 175 -8.05 19.20 -76.70
N PRO A 176 -6.88 18.79 -77.26
CA PRO A 176 -5.63 18.73 -76.50
C PRO A 176 -5.05 20.11 -76.21
N PHE A 177 -4.54 20.28 -74.99
CA PHE A 177 -3.75 21.41 -74.52
C PHE A 177 -2.38 20.89 -74.07
N SER A 178 -1.28 21.51 -74.51
CA SER A 178 0.08 21.10 -74.12
C SER A 178 0.46 21.77 -72.80
N VAL A 179 0.88 20.98 -71.81
CA VAL A 179 1.06 21.44 -70.42
C VAL A 179 2.38 21.04 -69.76
N SER A 180 3.03 19.98 -70.24
CA SER A 180 4.27 19.48 -69.64
C SER A 180 5.39 20.52 -69.71
N GLY A 181 6.01 20.78 -68.56
CA GLY A 181 7.10 21.75 -68.42
C GLY A 181 6.65 23.18 -68.07
N LEU A 182 5.34 23.47 -68.07
CA LEU A 182 4.82 24.70 -67.48
C LEU A 182 4.89 24.62 -65.95
N THR A 183 5.12 25.76 -65.28
CA THR A 183 4.83 25.88 -63.85
C THR A 183 3.32 25.92 -63.59
N TYR A 184 2.88 25.56 -62.38
CA TYR A 184 1.46 25.60 -61.98
C TYR A 184 0.83 26.99 -62.18
N ARG A 185 1.58 28.09 -61.92
CA ARG A 185 1.14 29.46 -62.23
C ARG A 185 1.00 29.73 -63.74
N GLU A 186 1.97 29.31 -64.54
CA GLU A 186 1.90 29.46 -66.00
C GLU A 186 0.74 28.65 -66.58
N LEU A 187 0.49 27.45 -66.04
CA LEU A 187 -0.64 26.61 -66.41
C LEU A 187 -1.99 27.29 -66.14
N LYS A 188 -2.22 27.84 -64.94
CA LYS A 188 -3.46 28.58 -64.63
C LYS A 188 -3.72 29.71 -65.64
N ASN A 189 -2.67 30.49 -65.93
CA ASN A 189 -2.74 31.59 -66.89
C ASN A 189 -2.97 31.09 -68.33
N TYR A 190 -2.34 29.98 -68.72
CA TYR A 190 -2.49 29.36 -70.05
C TYR A 190 -3.91 28.82 -70.27
N PHE A 191 -4.47 28.05 -69.32
CA PHE A 191 -5.84 27.52 -69.44
C PHE A 191 -6.88 28.64 -69.45
N SER A 192 -6.80 29.60 -68.52
CA SER A 192 -7.72 30.74 -68.48
C SER A 192 -7.69 31.53 -69.79
N LYS A 193 -6.51 31.71 -70.41
CA LYS A 193 -6.35 32.40 -71.70
C LYS A 193 -6.86 31.59 -72.90
N GLU A 194 -6.52 30.32 -73.00
CA GLU A 194 -6.87 29.51 -74.18
C GLU A 194 -8.32 29.00 -74.16
N ILE A 195 -8.93 28.78 -72.99
CA ILE A 195 -10.36 28.46 -72.89
C ILE A 195 -11.22 29.70 -73.17
N LYS A 196 -10.88 30.89 -72.63
CA LYS A 196 -11.63 32.14 -72.92
C LYS A 196 -11.56 32.61 -74.38
N LYS A 197 -10.65 32.06 -75.21
CA LYS A 197 -10.68 32.22 -76.67
C LYS A 197 -11.71 31.31 -77.35
N LYS A 198 -11.95 30.11 -76.80
CA LYS A 198 -12.79 29.06 -77.38
C LYS A 198 -14.24 29.12 -76.87
N VAL A 199 -14.44 29.60 -75.64
CA VAL A 199 -15.75 29.72 -74.97
C VAL A 199 -15.95 31.13 -74.45
N LEU A 200 -17.09 31.76 -74.82
CA LEU A 200 -17.39 33.16 -74.49
C LEU A 200 -18.23 33.28 -73.22
N GLY A 201 -17.76 34.10 -72.27
CA GLY A 201 -18.49 34.39 -71.03
C GLY A 201 -18.41 33.28 -69.97
N VAL A 202 -17.23 32.67 -69.86
CA VAL A 202 -16.90 31.64 -68.87
C VAL A 202 -15.65 32.04 -68.10
N ASP A 203 -15.69 31.90 -66.77
CA ASP A 203 -14.51 31.95 -65.90
C ASP A 203 -14.02 30.54 -65.57
N VAL A 204 -12.71 30.38 -65.46
CA VAL A 204 -12.05 29.07 -65.33
C VAL A 204 -11.18 29.04 -64.08
N VAL A 205 -11.45 28.08 -63.20
CA VAL A 205 -10.62 27.75 -62.05
C VAL A 205 -9.90 26.43 -62.36
N VAL A 206 -8.59 26.39 -62.11
CA VAL A 206 -7.78 25.18 -62.30
C VAL A 206 -7.02 24.89 -61.01
N THR A 207 -7.23 23.69 -60.47
CA THR A 207 -6.50 23.14 -59.33
C THR A 207 -5.81 21.84 -59.73
N LEU A 208 -4.77 21.46 -59.00
CA LEU A 208 -4.29 20.07 -59.01
C LEU A 208 -5.19 19.25 -58.07
N SER A 209 -5.58 18.07 -58.51
CA SER A 209 -6.31 17.07 -57.70
C SER A 209 -5.35 16.00 -57.18
N GLU A 210 -4.43 15.54 -58.03
CA GLU A 210 -3.38 14.59 -57.65
C GLU A 210 -2.03 15.04 -58.23
N LEU A 211 -0.97 14.86 -57.44
CA LEU A 211 0.42 15.01 -57.88
C LEU A 211 0.92 13.68 -58.43
N ARG A 212 1.64 13.71 -59.56
CA ARG A 212 2.21 12.49 -60.15
C ARG A 212 3.09 11.72 -59.17
N SER A 213 2.89 10.40 -59.13
CA SER A 213 3.77 9.49 -58.40
C SER A 213 5.16 9.42 -59.04
N MET A 214 6.21 9.39 -58.22
CA MET A 214 7.60 9.19 -58.63
C MET A 214 8.25 8.04 -57.84
N ARG A 215 9.09 7.25 -58.52
CA ARG A 215 9.77 6.10 -57.91
C ARG A 215 11.19 6.47 -57.49
N ILE A 216 11.53 6.19 -56.23
CA ILE A 216 12.88 6.32 -55.66
C ILE A 216 13.32 4.99 -55.06
N PHE A 217 14.57 4.92 -54.61
CA PHE A 217 15.09 3.81 -53.81
C PHE A 217 15.62 4.33 -52.47
N VAL A 218 15.27 3.67 -51.38
CA VAL A 218 15.93 3.85 -50.08
C VAL A 218 16.85 2.64 -49.85
N ALA A 219 18.11 2.89 -49.52
CA ALA A 219 19.16 1.87 -49.44
C ALA A 219 20.17 2.17 -48.32
N GLY A 220 21.01 1.19 -48.00
CA GLY A 220 21.85 1.24 -46.79
C GLY A 220 21.01 0.93 -45.54
N ASP A 221 21.37 1.51 -44.40
CA ASP A 221 20.86 1.14 -43.07
C ASP A 221 19.47 1.73 -42.73
N ALA A 222 18.58 1.72 -43.72
CA ALA A 222 17.15 1.98 -43.56
C ALA A 222 16.45 0.83 -42.81
N PHE A 223 15.37 1.13 -42.10
CA PHE A 223 14.58 0.09 -41.42
C PHE A 223 13.92 -0.89 -42.42
N LYS A 224 13.37 -0.37 -43.52
CA LYS A 224 12.90 -1.15 -44.67
C LYS A 224 13.58 -0.63 -45.95
N PRO A 225 14.75 -1.16 -46.35
CA PRO A 225 15.40 -0.75 -47.60
C PRO A 225 14.64 -1.32 -48.81
N GLY A 226 14.42 -0.51 -49.84
CA GLY A 226 13.63 -0.92 -51.00
C GLY A 226 13.26 0.22 -51.97
N PRO A 227 12.55 -0.12 -53.07
CA PRO A 227 11.95 0.87 -53.97
C PRO A 227 10.65 1.43 -53.39
N TYR A 228 10.54 2.75 -53.32
CA TYR A 228 9.34 3.45 -52.85
C TYR A 228 8.70 4.29 -53.96
N VAL A 229 7.38 4.48 -53.87
CA VAL A 229 6.59 5.33 -54.75
C VAL A 229 6.04 6.47 -53.90
N LEU A 230 6.45 7.70 -54.20
CA LEU A 230 6.17 8.90 -53.41
C LEU A 230 5.55 10.00 -54.31
N SER A 231 5.03 11.06 -53.69
CA SER A 231 4.54 12.25 -54.42
C SER A 231 5.70 13.04 -55.04
N ALA A 232 5.43 13.76 -56.13
CA ALA A 232 6.39 14.68 -56.77
C ALA A 232 6.81 15.89 -55.91
N LEU A 233 6.22 16.06 -54.71
CA LEU A 233 6.63 17.04 -53.70
C LEU A 233 7.32 16.41 -52.46
N SER A 234 7.61 15.10 -52.46
CA SER A 234 8.29 14.45 -51.33
C SER A 234 9.80 14.76 -51.27
N SER A 235 10.28 15.07 -50.07
CA SER A 235 11.70 15.29 -49.75
C SER A 235 12.39 14.02 -49.22
N VAL A 236 13.62 14.14 -48.70
CA VAL A 236 14.43 13.03 -48.17
C VAL A 236 13.80 12.49 -46.89
N THR A 237 13.35 13.35 -45.97
CA THR A 237 12.66 12.97 -44.73
C THR A 237 11.42 12.11 -45.00
N HIS A 238 10.62 12.47 -46.01
CA HIS A 238 9.45 11.69 -46.43
C HIS A 238 9.81 10.27 -46.90
N ALA A 239 10.95 10.10 -47.58
CA ALA A 239 11.45 8.78 -47.96
C ALA A 239 11.94 7.95 -46.75
N ILE A 240 12.49 8.61 -45.72
CA ILE A 240 12.89 7.97 -44.46
C ILE A 240 11.65 7.49 -43.68
N PHE A 241 10.61 8.32 -43.55
CA PHE A 241 9.33 7.92 -42.95
C PHE A 241 8.68 6.76 -43.72
N ALA A 242 8.67 6.79 -45.05
CA ALA A 242 8.15 5.69 -45.88
C ALA A 242 8.92 4.38 -45.68
N ALA A 243 10.22 4.45 -45.37
CA ALA A 243 11.05 3.30 -45.00
C ALA A 243 10.85 2.81 -43.55
N GLY A 244 9.97 3.44 -42.74
CA GLY A 244 9.81 3.16 -41.31
C GLY A 244 11.00 3.59 -40.47
N GLY A 245 11.69 4.64 -40.92
CA GLY A 245 12.83 5.23 -40.25
C GLY A 245 14.16 4.54 -40.55
N ILE A 246 15.09 4.73 -39.61
CA ILE A 246 16.48 4.30 -39.72
C ILE A 246 16.72 3.15 -38.72
N ASN A 247 17.64 2.22 -39.04
CA ASN A 247 18.06 1.19 -38.09
C ASN A 247 18.95 1.78 -37.00
N ASP A 248 19.01 1.11 -35.86
CA ASP A 248 19.91 1.40 -34.74
C ASP A 248 21.40 1.49 -35.13
N ILE A 249 21.81 0.82 -36.20
CA ILE A 249 23.15 0.86 -36.80
C ILE A 249 23.34 1.92 -37.91
N GLY A 250 22.28 2.60 -38.34
CA GLY A 250 22.32 3.61 -39.41
C GLY A 250 22.61 5.02 -38.90
N SER A 251 23.38 5.79 -39.66
CA SER A 251 23.69 7.19 -39.34
C SER A 251 22.47 8.08 -39.49
N LEU A 252 22.18 8.89 -38.47
CA LEU A 252 21.23 10.00 -38.57
C LEU A 252 21.87 11.21 -39.27
N ARG A 253 23.21 11.24 -39.38
CA ARG A 253 24.00 12.41 -39.75
C ARG A 253 24.63 12.36 -41.15
N ASN A 254 24.59 11.19 -41.80
CA ASN A 254 25.24 10.93 -43.10
C ASN A 254 24.29 10.26 -44.09
N ILE A 255 23.19 10.95 -44.43
CA ILE A 255 22.14 10.44 -45.33
C ILE A 255 22.31 11.06 -46.70
N GLN A 256 22.66 10.26 -47.71
CA GLN A 256 23.18 10.72 -48.99
C GLN A 256 22.15 10.59 -50.11
N VAL A 257 21.76 11.71 -50.73
CA VAL A 257 20.92 11.70 -51.93
C VAL A 257 21.78 11.53 -53.18
N LYS A 258 21.58 10.45 -53.94
CA LYS A 258 22.35 10.11 -55.14
C LYS A 258 21.44 10.09 -56.37
N ARG A 259 21.76 10.89 -57.38
CA ARG A 259 21.01 11.07 -58.63
C ARG A 259 21.88 10.67 -59.82
N ALA A 260 21.43 9.72 -60.63
CA ALA A 260 22.23 9.11 -61.71
C ALA A 260 23.65 8.69 -61.25
N GLY A 261 23.76 8.13 -60.04
CA GLY A 261 25.01 7.66 -59.45
C GLY A 261 25.91 8.74 -58.81
N LYS A 262 25.58 10.03 -58.94
CA LYS A 262 26.33 11.14 -58.32
C LYS A 262 25.68 11.62 -57.04
N LEU A 263 26.48 11.94 -56.01
CA LEU A 263 26.00 12.62 -54.81
C LEU A 263 25.44 14.00 -55.18
N VAL A 264 24.26 14.33 -54.66
CA VAL A 264 23.57 15.62 -54.84
C VAL A 264 23.67 16.46 -53.57
N THR A 265 23.36 15.85 -52.42
CA THR A 265 23.52 16.44 -51.09
C THR A 265 23.69 15.33 -50.05
N THR A 266 24.13 15.71 -48.86
CA THR A 266 24.04 14.91 -47.64
C THR A 266 23.12 15.65 -46.66
N LEU A 267 22.21 14.93 -46.03
CA LEU A 267 21.34 15.41 -44.96
C LEU A 267 21.89 14.93 -43.61
N ASP A 268 22.04 15.85 -42.67
CA ASP A 268 22.21 15.58 -41.24
C ASP A 268 20.86 15.85 -40.55
N LEU A 269 20.26 14.84 -39.92
CA LEU A 269 19.01 15.00 -39.19
C LEU A 269 19.20 15.69 -37.83
N TYR A 270 20.43 15.84 -37.32
CA TYR A 270 20.67 16.59 -36.09
C TYR A 270 20.42 18.09 -36.31
N ASP A 271 20.72 18.61 -37.51
CA ASP A 271 20.39 19.99 -37.86
C ASP A 271 18.87 20.24 -37.81
N LEU A 272 18.07 19.26 -38.24
CA LEU A 272 16.61 19.30 -38.15
C LEU A 272 16.08 19.09 -36.71
N LEU A 273 16.55 18.04 -36.01
CA LEU A 273 16.06 17.62 -34.69
C LEU A 273 16.54 18.51 -33.51
N ILE A 274 17.68 19.19 -33.67
CA ILE A 274 18.32 19.97 -32.61
C ILE A 274 18.30 21.47 -32.91
N PHE A 275 18.39 21.88 -34.19
CA PHE A 275 18.44 23.30 -34.58
C PHE A 275 17.26 23.76 -35.46
N GLY A 276 16.40 22.85 -35.93
CA GLY A 276 15.25 23.18 -36.78
C GLY A 276 15.60 23.53 -38.22
N ASP A 277 16.83 23.27 -38.68
CA ASP A 277 17.26 23.57 -40.05
C ASP A 277 16.88 22.42 -41.00
N SER A 278 16.06 22.75 -42.01
CA SER A 278 15.60 21.83 -43.06
C SER A 278 16.25 22.10 -44.42
N SER A 279 17.24 23.00 -44.51
CA SER A 279 17.82 23.47 -45.78
C SER A 279 18.44 22.36 -46.65
N SER A 280 18.90 21.26 -46.02
CA SER A 280 19.44 20.07 -46.69
C SER A 280 18.39 19.03 -47.08
N ASP A 281 17.13 19.14 -46.64
CA ASP A 281 16.04 18.20 -46.96
C ASP A 281 15.42 18.49 -48.34
N ILE A 282 16.21 18.25 -49.40
CA ILE A 282 15.83 18.59 -50.76
C ILE A 282 14.66 17.75 -51.30
N LEU A 283 13.86 18.35 -52.17
CA LEU A 283 12.88 17.63 -52.98
C LEU A 283 13.58 16.55 -53.85
N LEU A 284 13.07 15.33 -53.75
CA LEU A 284 13.55 14.19 -54.53
C LEU A 284 13.04 14.26 -55.98
N LYS A 285 13.61 13.42 -56.84
CA LYS A 285 13.17 13.21 -58.23
C LYS A 285 13.11 11.72 -58.55
N SER A 286 12.26 11.34 -59.50
CA SER A 286 12.15 9.95 -59.95
C SER A 286 13.51 9.41 -60.40
N GLY A 287 13.93 8.28 -59.84
CA GLY A 287 15.24 7.66 -60.07
C GLY A 287 16.34 8.08 -59.09
N ASP A 288 16.03 8.89 -58.06
CA ASP A 288 16.95 9.14 -56.96
C ASP A 288 17.10 7.93 -56.03
N VAL A 289 18.27 7.83 -55.41
CA VAL A 289 18.60 6.87 -54.35
C VAL A 289 18.92 7.64 -53.07
N VAL A 290 18.13 7.45 -52.03
CA VAL A 290 18.45 7.88 -50.66
C VAL A 290 19.26 6.77 -50.02
N PHE A 291 20.53 7.04 -49.71
CA PHE A 291 21.46 6.07 -49.14
C PHE A 291 21.85 6.48 -47.72
N ILE A 292 21.40 5.70 -46.73
CA ILE A 292 21.78 5.86 -45.33
C ILE A 292 23.10 5.14 -45.11
N ALA A 293 24.13 5.85 -44.65
CA ALA A 293 25.41 5.23 -44.30
C ALA A 293 25.36 4.60 -42.88
N PRO A 294 26.28 3.67 -42.54
CA PRO A 294 26.44 3.21 -41.16
C PRO A 294 26.80 4.37 -40.22
N VAL A 295 26.34 4.24 -38.97
CA VAL A 295 26.57 5.17 -37.86
C VAL A 295 28.05 5.38 -37.53
N GLY A 296 28.44 6.60 -37.19
CA GLY A 296 29.79 6.97 -36.78
C GLY A 296 30.09 6.71 -35.29
N ASP A 297 31.17 7.35 -34.82
CA ASP A 297 31.53 7.44 -33.39
C ASP A 297 30.35 7.98 -32.56
N ARG A 298 30.15 7.45 -31.36
CA ARG A 298 29.09 7.91 -30.43
C ARG A 298 29.67 8.38 -29.10
N VAL A 299 28.95 9.29 -28.45
CA VAL A 299 29.13 9.68 -27.03
C VAL A 299 27.85 9.38 -26.25
N THR A 300 27.98 8.88 -25.02
CA THR A 300 26.86 8.85 -24.06
C THR A 300 26.90 10.14 -23.24
N VAL A 301 25.80 10.87 -23.14
CA VAL A 301 25.67 12.03 -22.23
C VAL A 301 24.57 11.75 -21.24
N ASP A 302 24.88 11.87 -19.95
CA ASP A 302 24.12 11.32 -18.84
C ASP A 302 24.13 12.26 -17.60
N GLY A 303 23.21 12.03 -16.66
CA GLY A 303 23.02 12.86 -15.47
C GLY A 303 22.33 14.19 -15.76
N GLU A 304 22.81 15.27 -15.14
CA GLU A 304 22.15 16.58 -15.05
C GLU A 304 22.16 17.43 -16.35
N VAL A 305 21.60 16.86 -17.42
CA VAL A 305 21.41 17.48 -18.74
C VAL A 305 19.93 17.43 -19.13
N ARG A 306 19.47 18.34 -19.99
CA ARG A 306 18.04 18.38 -20.39
C ARG A 306 17.59 17.18 -21.23
N ARG A 307 18.52 16.48 -21.89
CA ARG A 307 18.25 15.30 -22.74
C ARG A 307 19.39 14.28 -22.62
N PRO A 308 19.41 13.44 -21.56
CA PRO A 308 20.36 12.33 -21.47
C PRO A 308 20.08 11.32 -22.60
N ALA A 309 21.10 10.98 -23.38
CA ALA A 309 21.00 10.08 -24.54
C ALA A 309 22.40 9.72 -25.09
N ILE A 310 22.44 8.74 -25.99
CA ILE A 310 23.61 8.45 -26.84
C ILE A 310 23.51 9.24 -28.14
N TYR A 311 24.52 10.09 -28.42
CA TYR A 311 24.58 10.97 -29.58
C TYR A 311 25.65 10.52 -30.59
N GLU A 312 25.37 10.65 -31.89
CA GLU A 312 26.32 10.44 -32.99
C GLU A 312 27.20 11.69 -33.18
N LEU A 313 28.52 11.51 -33.10
CA LEU A 313 29.50 12.59 -33.19
C LEU A 313 29.83 12.93 -34.65
N ALA A 314 29.80 14.21 -35.00
CA ALA A 314 30.49 14.68 -36.19
C ALA A 314 32.02 14.69 -36.00
N ASN A 315 32.76 14.71 -37.11
CA ASN A 315 34.22 14.75 -37.09
C ASN A 315 34.76 15.97 -36.32
N LYS A 316 35.30 15.72 -35.11
CA LYS A 316 35.93 16.69 -34.18
C LYS A 316 34.96 17.58 -33.37
N GLU A 317 33.94 16.99 -32.76
CA GLU A 317 33.11 17.69 -31.76
C GLU A 317 33.78 17.86 -30.38
N SER A 318 33.27 18.84 -29.62
CA SER A 318 33.80 19.27 -28.32
C SER A 318 32.82 19.09 -27.17
N PHE A 319 33.35 19.19 -25.94
CA PHE A 319 32.66 19.49 -24.67
C PHE A 319 31.37 20.30 -24.87
N GLU A 320 31.52 21.49 -25.44
CA GLU A 320 30.42 22.44 -25.65
C GLU A 320 29.37 21.94 -26.67
N SER A 321 29.79 21.23 -27.72
CA SER A 321 28.87 20.71 -28.76
C SER A 321 27.95 19.64 -28.19
N VAL A 322 28.50 18.61 -27.51
CA VAL A 322 27.69 17.48 -27.05
C VAL A 322 26.77 17.88 -25.90
N VAL A 323 27.22 18.81 -25.03
CA VAL A 323 26.35 19.43 -24.01
C VAL A 323 25.23 20.26 -24.67
N LYS A 324 25.49 20.95 -25.78
CA LYS A 324 24.44 21.65 -26.55
C LYS A 324 23.46 20.66 -27.20
N MET A 325 23.93 19.52 -27.72
CA MET A 325 23.05 18.45 -28.23
C MET A 325 22.14 17.89 -27.13
N ALA A 326 22.68 17.68 -25.93
CA ALA A 326 21.94 17.30 -24.72
C ALA A 326 21.03 18.41 -24.15
N GLY A 327 20.79 19.51 -24.89
CA GLY A 327 19.90 20.61 -24.49
C GLY A 327 20.48 21.53 -23.40
N GLY A 328 21.78 21.42 -23.13
CA GLY A 328 22.45 22.10 -22.03
C GLY A 328 22.21 21.46 -20.67
N LEU A 329 22.93 21.97 -19.67
CA LEU A 329 22.87 21.50 -18.29
C LEU A 329 21.55 21.90 -17.60
N LEU A 330 21.15 21.11 -16.60
CA LEU A 330 20.10 21.47 -15.65
C LEU A 330 20.62 22.47 -14.58
N PRO A 331 19.75 23.23 -13.90
CA PRO A 331 20.17 24.13 -12.82
C PRO A 331 20.79 23.41 -11.61
N SER A 332 20.45 22.14 -11.42
CA SER A 332 20.95 21.20 -10.41
C SER A 332 22.31 20.58 -10.75
N ALA A 333 22.86 20.83 -11.94
CA ALA A 333 24.14 20.30 -12.38
C ALA A 333 25.34 20.86 -11.58
N TYR A 334 26.34 20.01 -11.37
CA TYR A 334 27.66 20.36 -10.83
C TYR A 334 28.76 20.30 -11.91
N PRO A 335 28.79 21.25 -12.87
CA PRO A 335 29.66 21.20 -14.05
C PRO A 335 31.16 21.15 -13.74
N SER A 336 31.59 21.67 -12.58
CA SER A 336 32.99 21.77 -12.18
C SER A 336 33.67 20.42 -11.93
N SER A 337 32.91 19.34 -11.75
CA SER A 337 33.43 17.98 -11.65
C SER A 337 32.62 16.99 -12.50
N THR A 338 32.45 17.30 -13.78
CA THR A 338 31.84 16.37 -14.74
C THR A 338 32.76 15.15 -14.92
N VAL A 339 32.19 13.96 -14.83
CA VAL A 339 32.93 12.69 -14.93
C VAL A 339 32.90 12.23 -16.39
N VAL A 340 34.07 11.93 -16.96
CA VAL A 340 34.16 11.34 -18.31
C VAL A 340 34.86 9.99 -18.25
N GLU A 341 34.13 8.91 -18.49
CA GLU A 341 34.75 7.62 -18.80
C GLU A 341 35.21 7.61 -20.26
N ARG A 342 36.43 7.14 -20.49
CA ARG A 342 37.06 7.10 -21.81
C ARG A 342 38.03 5.93 -21.91
N PHE A 343 38.09 5.26 -23.04
CA PHE A 343 39.11 4.24 -23.31
C PHE A 343 40.49 4.87 -23.55
N ASN A 344 41.51 4.33 -22.87
CA ASN A 344 42.90 4.76 -23.04
C ASN A 344 43.57 4.04 -24.23
N GLN A 345 44.86 4.32 -24.49
CA GLN A 345 45.62 3.74 -25.61
C GLN A 345 45.80 2.20 -25.55
N HIS A 346 45.44 1.56 -24.45
CA HIS A 346 45.47 0.10 -24.25
C HIS A 346 44.04 -0.50 -24.18
N ASN A 347 43.01 0.26 -24.60
CA ASN A 347 41.59 -0.11 -24.54
C ASN A 347 41.05 -0.38 -23.12
N ILE A 348 41.69 0.16 -22.09
CA ILE A 348 41.21 0.09 -20.71
C ILE A 348 40.36 1.34 -20.42
N ARG A 349 39.20 1.18 -19.77
CA ARG A 349 38.39 2.33 -19.29
C ARG A 349 39.21 3.16 -18.29
N THR A 350 39.14 4.49 -18.44
CA THR A 350 39.79 5.46 -17.54
C THR A 350 38.85 6.63 -17.28
N ILE A 351 38.85 7.14 -16.06
CA ILE A 351 38.04 8.30 -15.66
C ILE A 351 38.88 9.58 -15.81
N VAL A 352 38.27 10.62 -16.39
CA VAL A 352 38.84 11.95 -16.55
C VAL A 352 37.83 12.99 -16.05
N ASN A 353 38.18 13.74 -15.00
CA ASN A 353 37.32 14.82 -14.52
C ASN A 353 37.48 16.06 -15.40
N ILE A 354 36.36 16.64 -15.84
CA ILE A 354 36.32 17.81 -16.71
C ILE A 354 35.48 18.90 -16.03
N ASP A 355 36.10 20.07 -15.86
CA ASP A 355 35.43 21.26 -15.35
C ASP A 355 34.75 22.02 -16.49
N LEU A 356 33.46 21.77 -16.70
CA LEU A 356 32.65 22.42 -17.74
C LEU A 356 32.33 23.89 -17.45
N THR A 357 32.79 24.47 -16.33
CA THR A 357 32.76 25.93 -16.14
C THR A 357 33.85 26.64 -16.97
N LYS A 358 34.98 25.96 -17.24
CA LYS A 358 36.15 26.52 -17.91
C LYS A 358 36.07 26.39 -19.44
N SER A 359 36.21 27.50 -20.16
CA SER A 359 36.17 27.54 -21.63
C SER A 359 37.21 26.64 -22.31
N GLU A 360 38.41 26.52 -21.74
CA GLU A 360 39.46 25.62 -22.23
C GLU A 360 39.06 24.14 -22.16
N ALA A 361 38.24 23.76 -21.16
CA ALA A 361 37.76 22.39 -20.99
C ALA A 361 36.59 22.11 -21.93
N LYS A 362 35.65 23.06 -22.05
CA LYS A 362 34.56 23.03 -23.05
C LYS A 362 35.06 22.86 -24.49
N ALA A 363 36.20 23.45 -24.82
CA ALA A 363 36.81 23.36 -26.16
C ALA A 363 37.56 22.05 -26.45
N LYS A 364 37.76 21.15 -25.45
CA LYS A 364 38.41 19.86 -25.67
C LYS A 364 37.53 18.93 -26.50
N LEU A 365 38.17 18.09 -27.31
CA LEU A 365 37.48 17.12 -28.17
C LEU A 365 36.98 15.89 -27.40
N VAL A 366 35.78 15.48 -27.76
CA VAL A 366 35.15 14.20 -27.40
C VAL A 366 35.69 13.10 -28.33
N LYS A 367 35.58 11.83 -27.92
CA LYS A 367 35.93 10.66 -28.71
C LYS A 367 34.75 9.68 -28.79
N GLY A 368 34.73 8.84 -29.81
CA GLY A 368 33.88 7.66 -29.82
C GLY A 368 34.11 6.77 -28.59
N GLY A 369 33.02 6.38 -27.92
CA GLY A 369 33.04 5.57 -26.71
C GLY A 369 33.31 6.34 -25.42
N ASP A 370 33.23 7.68 -25.43
CA ASP A 370 33.18 8.47 -24.20
C ASP A 370 31.79 8.38 -23.53
N VAL A 371 31.76 8.31 -22.19
CA VAL A 371 30.55 8.48 -21.37
C VAL A 371 30.74 9.72 -20.50
N VAL A 372 29.86 10.71 -20.64
CA VAL A 372 29.93 12.02 -19.96
C VAL A 372 28.79 12.10 -18.96
N LYS A 373 29.04 11.76 -17.69
CA LYS A 373 28.04 11.85 -16.60
C LYS A 373 28.20 13.18 -15.85
N VAL A 374 27.19 14.04 -15.93
CA VAL A 374 27.13 15.34 -15.25
C VAL A 374 26.51 15.12 -13.87
N MET A 375 27.30 15.30 -12.82
CA MET A 375 26.87 15.05 -11.44
C MET A 375 25.84 16.09 -10.94
N LYS A 376 24.96 15.66 -10.05
CA LYS A 376 24.08 16.52 -9.23
C LYS A 376 24.88 17.33 -8.22
N THR A 377 24.42 18.54 -7.94
CA THR A 377 24.94 19.38 -6.85
C THR A 377 24.55 18.81 -5.48
N SER A 378 25.25 19.23 -4.42
CA SER A 378 24.95 18.77 -3.06
C SER A 378 23.56 19.25 -2.59
N GLU A 379 22.81 18.37 -1.93
CA GLU A 379 21.51 18.67 -1.29
C GLU A 379 21.66 19.27 0.13
N GLN A 380 22.91 19.61 0.49
CA GLN A 380 23.22 20.39 1.68
C GLN A 380 23.01 21.88 1.39
N TYR A 381 21.95 22.43 1.97
CA TYR A 381 21.64 23.85 1.91
C TYR A 381 22.53 24.59 2.92
N ASP A 382 23.42 25.43 2.41
CA ASP A 382 24.23 26.34 3.22
C ASP A 382 23.33 27.31 4.00
N GLU A 383 23.76 27.70 5.20
CA GLU A 383 23.01 28.54 6.17
C GLU A 383 21.49 28.22 6.27
N SER A 384 21.15 26.95 6.55
CA SER A 384 19.76 26.50 6.73
C SER A 384 19.44 25.99 8.15
N VAL A 385 18.16 26.01 8.53
CA VAL A 385 17.61 25.50 9.80
C VAL A 385 16.56 24.45 9.47
N THR A 386 16.50 23.35 10.23
CA THR A 386 15.49 22.30 10.00
C THR A 386 14.42 22.30 11.09
N ILE A 387 13.14 22.25 10.71
CA ILE A 387 12.01 22.06 11.63
C ILE A 387 11.44 20.65 11.43
N ILE A 388 11.28 19.91 12.53
CA ILE A 388 10.96 18.48 12.56
C ILE A 388 9.87 18.22 13.60
N GLY A 389 8.95 17.27 13.32
CA GLY A 389 7.97 16.78 14.28
C GLY A 389 6.56 17.32 14.02
N ALA A 390 5.80 17.59 15.10
CA ALA A 390 4.38 17.94 15.10
C ALA A 390 4.08 19.38 14.60
N VAL A 391 4.61 19.73 13.43
CA VAL A 391 4.41 21.01 12.75
C VAL A 391 3.62 20.84 11.45
N ALA A 392 2.80 21.83 11.12
CA ALA A 392 2.01 21.84 9.89
C ALA A 392 2.87 21.98 8.62
N ARG A 393 4.14 22.37 8.76
CA ARG A 393 5.12 22.55 7.68
C ARG A 393 6.53 22.15 8.16
N PRO A 394 6.87 20.85 8.25
CA PRO A 394 8.24 20.41 8.51
C PRO A 394 9.13 20.68 7.28
N GLY A 395 10.44 20.79 7.49
CA GLY A 395 11.41 20.97 6.40
C GLY A 395 12.57 21.90 6.73
N LYS A 396 13.34 22.27 5.69
CA LYS A 396 14.48 23.20 5.79
C LYS A 396 14.03 24.63 5.46
N TYR A 397 14.42 25.57 6.29
CA TYR A 397 14.16 26.99 6.19
C TYR A 397 15.47 27.77 6.07
N GLN A 398 15.45 28.94 5.43
CA GLN A 398 16.61 29.82 5.35
C GLN A 398 16.92 30.44 6.72
N TRP A 399 18.18 30.40 7.13
CA TRP A 399 18.64 31.09 8.34
C TRP A 399 18.88 32.58 8.06
N HIS A 400 18.60 33.42 9.05
CA HIS A 400 19.00 34.83 9.08
C HIS A 400 19.68 35.21 10.40
N LYS A 401 20.72 36.05 10.32
CA LYS A 401 21.49 36.45 11.51
C LYS A 401 20.64 37.22 12.52
N GLY A 402 20.41 36.61 13.68
CA GLY A 402 19.62 37.17 14.78
C GLY A 402 18.19 36.63 14.88
N GLN A 403 17.81 35.70 13.99
CA GLN A 403 16.54 34.99 13.98
C GLN A 403 16.33 34.16 15.27
N ARG A 404 15.09 34.07 15.72
CA ARG A 404 14.64 33.29 16.89
C ARG A 404 13.63 32.21 16.51
N VAL A 405 13.30 31.32 17.44
CA VAL A 405 12.29 30.26 17.22
C VAL A 405 10.95 30.87 16.75
N THR A 406 10.51 31.98 17.34
CA THR A 406 9.23 32.62 16.96
C THR A 406 9.22 33.23 15.56
N ASP A 407 10.38 33.49 14.95
CA ASP A 407 10.44 33.94 13.55
C ASP A 407 10.20 32.77 12.56
N LEU A 408 10.46 31.53 13.00
CA LEU A 408 10.22 30.30 12.23
C LEU A 408 8.83 29.72 12.48
N LEU A 409 8.33 29.82 13.71
CA LEU A 409 7.04 29.28 14.15
C LEU A 409 6.13 30.39 14.76
N PRO A 410 5.77 31.45 14.00
CA PRO A 410 5.15 32.67 14.56
C PRO A 410 3.69 32.54 15.02
N ASN A 411 3.03 31.41 14.76
CA ASN A 411 1.63 31.21 15.14
C ASN A 411 1.29 29.72 15.28
N ILE A 412 0.68 29.35 16.41
CA ILE A 412 0.33 27.95 16.72
C ILE A 412 -0.58 27.37 15.62
N HIS A 413 -1.77 27.95 15.41
CA HIS A 413 -2.79 27.41 14.50
C HIS A 413 -2.39 27.33 13.02
N ALA A 414 -1.35 28.03 12.59
CA ALA A 414 -0.90 28.06 11.19
C ALA A 414 0.42 27.29 10.93
N TYR A 415 1.13 26.87 11.98
CA TYR A 415 2.45 26.23 11.89
C TYR A 415 2.58 24.94 12.71
N MET A 416 1.63 24.61 13.58
CA MET A 416 1.64 23.45 14.47
C MET A 416 0.46 22.51 14.17
N LEU A 417 0.59 21.23 14.52
CA LEU A 417 -0.54 20.29 14.48
C LEU A 417 -1.40 20.42 15.74
N GLU A 418 -2.63 19.91 15.71
CA GLU A 418 -3.56 19.91 16.84
C GLU A 418 -3.00 19.19 18.09
N ASP A 419 -2.13 18.20 17.88
CA ASP A 419 -1.51 17.38 18.91
C ASP A 419 -0.08 17.82 19.30
N ALA A 420 0.37 19.00 18.87
CA ALA A 420 1.70 19.51 19.19
C ALA A 420 1.86 19.89 20.68
N ASP A 421 2.91 19.38 21.34
CA ASP A 421 3.22 19.74 22.71
C ASP A 421 3.93 21.11 22.79
N LEU A 422 3.16 22.12 23.17
CA LEU A 422 3.65 23.50 23.27
C LEU A 422 4.58 23.73 24.48
N ASN A 423 4.64 22.82 25.45
CA ASN A 423 5.39 23.00 26.69
C ASN A 423 6.80 22.41 26.62
N TYR A 424 7.06 21.52 25.66
CA TYR A 424 8.35 20.88 25.46
C TYR A 424 8.71 20.86 23.98
N SER A 425 9.81 21.55 23.64
CA SER A 425 10.48 21.46 22.35
C SER A 425 11.98 21.61 22.56
N ILE A 426 12.78 21.10 21.63
CA ILE A 426 14.24 21.18 21.72
C ILE A 426 14.87 21.72 20.44
N ILE A 427 15.99 22.43 20.60
CA ILE A 427 16.94 22.70 19.53
C ILE A 427 18.12 21.74 19.70
N VAL A 428 18.38 20.93 18.69
CA VAL A 428 19.61 20.15 18.57
C VAL A 428 20.59 20.98 17.74
N ARG A 429 21.73 21.35 18.34
CA ARG A 429 22.74 22.26 17.76
C ARG A 429 24.07 21.54 17.61
N GLU A 430 24.72 21.67 16.46
CA GLU A 430 26.07 21.16 16.23
C GLU A 430 27.10 22.15 16.85
N LYS A 431 27.97 21.68 17.75
CA LYS A 431 28.90 22.53 18.52
C LYS A 431 30.33 22.58 17.95
N ASP A 432 30.69 21.63 17.09
CA ASP A 432 32.03 21.50 16.54
C ASP A 432 32.04 20.87 15.13
N ILE A 433 33.22 20.87 14.49
CA ILE A 433 33.44 20.28 13.15
C ILE A 433 33.32 18.74 13.11
N GLY A 434 33.27 18.07 14.27
CA GLY A 434 32.94 16.64 14.38
C GLY A 434 31.43 16.38 14.39
N ARG A 435 30.62 17.45 14.30
CA ARG A 435 29.16 17.42 14.45
C ARG A 435 28.74 16.79 15.77
N ASN A 436 29.50 16.97 16.86
CA ASN A 436 28.97 16.68 18.18
C ASN A 436 27.85 17.69 18.48
N ILE A 437 26.89 17.29 19.32
CA ILE A 437 25.69 18.09 19.55
C ILE A 437 25.57 18.55 21.01
N GLU A 438 24.91 19.69 21.18
CA GLU A 438 24.27 20.09 22.43
C GLU A 438 22.75 20.19 22.22
N VAL A 439 21.99 20.16 23.31
CA VAL A 439 20.52 20.26 23.29
C VAL A 439 20.08 21.44 24.15
N LEU A 440 19.22 22.28 23.58
CA LEU A 440 18.59 23.41 24.27
C LEU A 440 17.09 23.12 24.37
N GLN A 441 16.56 23.07 25.58
CA GLN A 441 15.13 22.91 25.84
C GLN A 441 14.44 24.28 25.93
N PHE A 442 13.20 24.36 25.44
CA PHE A 442 12.37 25.56 25.57
C PHE A 442 10.87 25.22 25.45
N SER A 443 10.01 26.12 25.93
CA SER A 443 8.56 26.07 25.78
C SER A 443 8.10 26.99 24.64
N LEU A 444 7.51 26.41 23.59
CA LEU A 444 6.87 27.17 22.50
C LEU A 444 5.72 28.05 23.04
N PHE A 445 4.96 27.55 24.01
CA PHE A 445 3.89 28.30 24.67
C PHE A 445 4.42 29.60 25.30
N ASN A 446 5.50 29.52 26.06
CA ASN A 446 6.12 30.69 26.69
C ASN A 446 6.71 31.64 25.65
N ALA A 447 7.45 31.12 24.67
CA ALA A 447 8.11 31.92 23.63
C ALA A 447 7.10 32.71 22.78
N LEU A 448 5.93 32.15 22.50
CA LEU A 448 4.85 32.80 21.74
C LEU A 448 3.93 33.67 22.61
N SER A 449 3.85 33.42 23.91
CA SER A 449 3.09 34.26 24.86
C SER A 449 3.85 35.53 25.26
N ASP A 450 5.18 35.46 25.41
CA ASP A 450 6.06 36.63 25.52
C ASP A 450 7.31 36.45 24.66
N LEU A 451 7.43 37.30 23.63
CA LEU A 451 8.58 37.33 22.72
C LEU A 451 9.92 37.65 23.44
N ASN A 452 9.87 38.16 24.67
CA ASN A 452 11.02 38.43 25.53
C ASN A 452 11.36 37.28 26.50
N SER A 453 10.58 36.18 26.48
CA SER A 453 10.86 34.99 27.29
C SER A 453 12.26 34.43 26.97
N GLN A 454 12.89 33.82 27.98
CA GLN A 454 14.13 33.05 27.79
C GLN A 454 13.92 31.87 26.81
N ASP A 455 12.69 31.35 26.72
CA ASP A 455 12.30 30.30 25.77
C ASP A 455 12.36 30.74 24.30
N ASN A 456 12.35 32.04 23.99
CA ASN A 456 12.42 32.52 22.63
C ASN A 456 13.87 32.50 22.09
N LEU A 457 14.47 31.31 22.04
CA LEU A 457 15.89 31.09 21.78
C LEU A 457 16.35 31.65 20.42
N LEU A 458 17.61 32.09 20.37
CA LEU A 458 18.29 32.48 19.13
C LEU A 458 18.72 31.23 18.35
N ILE A 459 18.46 31.25 17.04
CA ILE A 459 18.76 30.18 16.09
C ILE A 459 20.13 30.41 15.43
N GLN A 460 20.84 29.32 15.14
CA GLN A 460 22.11 29.27 14.42
C GLN A 460 21.99 28.42 13.14
N PRO A 461 22.92 28.56 12.17
CA PRO A 461 22.99 27.66 11.02
C PRO A 461 23.10 26.19 11.44
N HIS A 462 22.41 25.31 10.73
CA HIS A 462 22.32 23.86 10.95
C HIS A 462 21.60 23.41 12.23
N ASP A 463 21.00 24.33 12.99
CA ASP A 463 20.08 23.99 14.09
C ASP A 463 18.92 23.11 13.59
N ARG A 464 18.47 22.19 14.45
CA ARG A 464 17.29 21.35 14.22
C ARG A 464 16.30 21.56 15.35
N VAL A 465 15.17 22.19 15.05
CA VAL A 465 14.07 22.42 15.99
C VAL A 465 13.13 21.21 15.94
N LEU A 466 13.01 20.49 17.05
CA LEU A 466 12.12 19.34 17.21
C LEU A 466 10.92 19.75 18.08
N VAL A 467 9.72 19.57 17.52
CA VAL A 467 8.43 19.79 18.19
C VAL A 467 7.74 18.44 18.35
N PHE A 468 7.43 18.05 19.58
CA PHE A 468 6.88 16.72 19.86
C PHE A 468 5.36 16.71 19.78
N SER A 469 4.77 15.52 19.56
CA SER A 469 3.35 15.28 19.79
C SER A 469 3.08 15.00 21.28
N ILE A 470 1.84 15.19 21.71
CA ILE A 470 1.28 14.66 22.97
C ILE A 470 0.82 13.20 22.85
N ASN A 471 0.72 12.66 21.63
CA ASN A 471 0.36 11.28 21.36
C ASN A 471 1.63 10.43 21.26
N GLU A 472 1.81 9.46 22.15
CA GLU A 472 2.88 8.46 22.02
C GLU A 472 2.44 7.23 21.20
N LYS A 473 1.14 6.88 21.16
CA LYS A 473 0.59 5.76 20.37
C LYS A 473 -0.39 6.24 19.28
N ASN A 474 -0.33 5.66 18.08
CA ASN A 474 -1.07 6.06 16.87
C ASN A 474 -2.60 6.08 17.03
N ALA A 475 -3.15 5.20 17.87
CA ALA A 475 -4.59 5.05 18.05
C ALA A 475 -5.34 6.32 18.55
N PHE A 476 -4.65 7.27 19.18
CA PHE A 476 -5.28 8.47 19.76
C PHE A 476 -5.45 9.63 18.76
N ALA A 477 -4.86 9.55 17.57
CA ALA A 477 -4.97 10.60 16.55
C ALA A 477 -6.35 10.64 15.82
N GLU A 478 -7.29 9.77 16.19
CA GLU A 478 -8.53 9.54 15.43
C GLU A 478 -9.77 10.31 15.92
N GLU A 479 -9.75 10.89 17.12
CA GLU A 479 -10.93 11.49 17.77
C GLU A 479 -10.84 13.03 17.94
N SER A 480 -10.47 13.77 16.89
CA SER A 480 -10.47 15.25 16.97
C SER A 480 -11.89 15.84 16.95
N LEU A 481 -12.09 16.94 17.70
CA LEU A 481 -13.40 17.62 17.82
C LEU A 481 -13.90 18.16 16.47
N ASP A 482 -13.00 18.47 15.54
CA ASP A 482 -13.34 18.93 14.18
C ASP A 482 -14.10 17.88 13.37
N LEU A 483 -13.99 16.59 13.70
CA LEU A 483 -14.86 15.54 13.13
C LEU A 483 -16.34 15.75 13.48
N LEU A 484 -16.65 16.36 14.63
CA LEU A 484 -18.02 16.67 15.04
C LEU A 484 -18.61 17.88 14.30
N ALA A 485 -17.77 18.69 13.64
CA ALA A 485 -18.18 19.77 12.77
C ALA A 485 -18.43 19.33 11.31
N MET A 486 -17.96 18.15 10.92
CA MET A 486 -18.13 17.61 9.57
C MET A 486 -19.54 17.07 9.31
N THR A 487 -20.04 17.25 8.10
CA THR A 487 -21.31 16.65 7.67
C THR A 487 -21.19 15.13 7.47
N GLN A 488 -22.33 14.44 7.43
CA GLN A 488 -22.36 13.00 7.14
C GLN A 488 -21.77 12.63 5.76
N GLU A 489 -21.72 13.56 4.80
CA GLU A 489 -21.11 13.30 3.49
C GLU A 489 -19.58 13.45 3.54
N GLU A 490 -19.09 14.46 4.26
CA GLU A 490 -17.65 14.66 4.49
C GLU A 490 -17.05 13.54 5.34
N LEU A 491 -17.75 13.10 6.39
CA LEU A 491 -17.34 11.92 7.18
C LEU A 491 -17.29 10.64 6.34
N LYS A 492 -18.29 10.40 5.45
CA LYS A 492 -18.27 9.28 4.50
C LYS A 492 -17.15 9.39 3.47
N LYS A 493 -16.80 10.61 3.05
CA LYS A 493 -15.67 10.87 2.15
C LYS A 493 -14.34 10.55 2.87
N LYS A 494 -14.09 11.15 4.04
CA LYS A 494 -12.89 10.93 4.86
C LYS A 494 -12.71 9.44 5.23
N SER A 495 -13.78 8.74 5.59
CA SER A 495 -13.73 7.30 5.87
C SER A 495 -13.43 6.46 4.61
N LYS A 496 -13.91 6.86 3.43
CA LYS A 496 -13.60 6.19 2.16
C LYS A 496 -12.17 6.45 1.71
N GLU A 497 -11.65 7.65 1.95
CA GLU A 497 -10.26 8.01 1.67
C GLU A 497 -9.31 7.21 2.59
N LYS A 498 -9.57 7.20 3.90
CA LYS A 498 -8.84 6.34 4.86
C LYS A 498 -8.93 4.85 4.52
N ALA A 499 -10.10 4.35 4.10
CA ALA A 499 -10.24 2.96 3.67
C ALA A 499 -9.48 2.65 2.35
N LYS A 500 -9.22 3.65 1.50
CA LYS A 500 -8.36 3.51 0.32
C LYS A 500 -6.88 3.51 0.71
N GLU A 501 -6.48 4.30 1.69
CA GLU A 501 -5.13 4.30 2.27
C GLU A 501 -4.85 2.96 2.96
N GLN A 502 -5.69 2.53 3.91
CA GLN A 502 -5.59 1.20 4.55
C GLN A 502 -5.69 0.01 3.57
N TYR A 503 -6.28 0.21 2.39
CA TYR A 503 -6.24 -0.78 1.30
C TYR A 503 -4.91 -0.72 0.55
N LYS A 504 -4.40 0.47 0.20
CA LYS A 504 -3.07 0.66 -0.39
C LYS A 504 -1.98 0.05 0.50
N ASP A 505 -1.96 0.41 1.78
CA ASP A 505 -0.99 -0.08 2.75
C ASP A 505 -1.04 -1.61 2.82
N ARG A 506 -2.25 -2.18 2.93
CA ARG A 506 -2.44 -3.64 2.94
C ARG A 506 -1.99 -4.32 1.66
N MET A 507 -2.21 -3.71 0.49
CA MET A 507 -1.76 -4.25 -0.80
C MET A 507 -0.23 -4.15 -0.93
N PHE A 508 0.37 -3.03 -0.54
CA PHE A 508 1.82 -2.88 -0.45
C PHE A 508 2.44 -3.96 0.43
N TRP A 509 1.90 -4.18 1.63
CA TRP A 509 2.30 -5.27 2.53
C TRP A 509 1.91 -6.69 2.04
N LEU A 510 1.14 -6.83 0.97
CA LEU A 510 0.80 -8.12 0.33
C LEU A 510 1.65 -8.39 -0.94
N GLU A 511 2.23 -7.34 -1.51
CA GLU A 511 2.94 -7.36 -2.80
C GLU A 511 4.47 -7.22 -2.63
N TYR A 512 4.90 -6.53 -1.56
CA TYR A 512 6.30 -6.39 -1.15
C TYR A 512 6.60 -7.07 0.21
N GLY A 513 5.56 -7.51 0.94
CA GLY A 513 5.71 -8.24 2.20
C GLY A 513 5.77 -9.75 2.02
N GLU A 514 6.96 -10.30 1.75
CA GLU A 514 7.18 -11.75 1.89
C GLU A 514 7.22 -12.17 3.39
N GLU A 515 6.99 -13.45 3.67
CA GLU A 515 7.08 -14.01 5.04
C GLU A 515 8.55 -14.29 5.48
N GLU A 516 9.45 -13.31 5.29
CA GLU A 516 10.80 -13.28 5.88
C GLU A 516 11.05 -11.95 6.63
N PRO A 517 11.96 -11.89 7.61
CA PRO A 517 12.08 -10.74 8.53
C PRO A 517 12.50 -9.44 7.83
N LEU A 518 11.96 -8.32 8.34
CA LEU A 518 12.06 -6.99 7.73
C LEU A 518 13.40 -6.31 8.02
N GLU A 519 14.48 -6.71 7.33
CA GLU A 519 15.84 -6.16 7.54
C GLU A 519 15.91 -4.60 7.42
N GLU A 520 15.04 -3.95 6.64
CA GLU A 520 14.97 -2.48 6.58
C GLU A 520 14.20 -1.81 7.74
N PHE A 521 13.38 -2.56 8.48
CA PHE A 521 12.79 -2.08 9.75
C PHE A 521 13.64 -2.48 10.96
N ASP A 522 14.48 -3.51 10.85
CA ASP A 522 15.40 -3.94 11.91
C ASP A 522 16.34 -2.81 12.36
N GLU A 523 16.83 -1.92 11.48
CA GLU A 523 17.69 -0.80 11.94
C GLU A 523 16.98 0.14 12.96
N LEU A 524 15.65 0.25 12.90
CA LEU A 524 14.86 1.02 13.87
C LEU A 524 14.39 0.14 15.04
N ASP A 525 13.98 -1.09 14.77
CA ASP A 525 13.52 -2.04 15.79
C ASP A 525 14.67 -2.50 16.70
N GLU A 526 15.81 -2.93 16.14
CA GLU A 526 17.08 -3.08 16.88
C GLU A 526 17.46 -1.78 17.60
N SER A 527 17.17 -0.59 17.07
CA SER A 527 17.50 0.66 17.77
C SER A 527 16.69 0.87 19.04
N LEU A 528 15.40 0.50 19.01
CA LEU A 528 14.50 0.58 20.14
C LEU A 528 14.88 -0.51 21.15
N LYS A 529 15.05 -1.76 20.69
CA LYS A 529 15.55 -2.89 21.49
C LYS A 529 16.93 -2.62 22.11
N LEU A 530 17.85 -1.92 21.44
CA LEU A 530 19.14 -1.50 22.00
C LEU A 530 19.00 -0.35 23.00
N ALA A 531 18.06 0.58 22.79
CA ALA A 531 17.75 1.63 23.76
C ALA A 531 17.12 1.03 25.03
N GLU A 532 16.16 0.12 24.88
CA GLU A 532 15.47 -0.62 25.95
C GLU A 532 16.43 -1.54 26.71
N LYS A 533 17.30 -2.27 26.01
CA LYS A 533 18.36 -3.06 26.65
C LYS A 533 19.39 -2.18 27.37
N SER A 534 19.69 -1.00 26.85
CA SER A 534 20.50 0.00 27.55
C SER A 534 19.75 0.56 28.77
N MET A 535 18.42 0.69 28.72
CA MET A 535 17.59 1.02 29.88
C MET A 535 17.61 -0.10 30.93
N GLU A 536 17.52 -1.38 30.56
CA GLU A 536 17.68 -2.50 31.50
C GLU A 536 19.05 -2.48 32.19
N GLU A 537 20.14 -2.32 31.42
CA GLU A 537 21.51 -2.26 31.95
C GLU A 537 21.77 -1.04 32.86
N LEU A 538 21.04 0.07 32.66
CA LEU A 538 21.14 1.28 33.48
C LEU A 538 20.22 1.26 34.72
N THR A 539 19.02 0.67 34.62
CA THR A 539 17.99 0.72 35.67
C THR A 539 18.00 -0.51 36.59
N GLY A 540 18.40 -1.68 36.08
CA GLY A 540 18.43 -2.93 36.83
C GLY A 540 17.05 -3.53 37.15
N GLY A 541 16.03 -3.23 36.35
CA GLY A 541 14.69 -3.79 36.47
C GLY A 541 14.01 -3.96 35.12
N SER A 542 13.22 -5.03 34.98
CA SER A 542 12.46 -5.36 33.77
C SER A 542 11.21 -4.48 33.64
N TYR A 543 11.05 -3.81 32.51
CA TYR A 543 9.78 -3.23 32.06
C TYR A 543 9.11 -4.24 31.11
N GLU A 544 7.84 -4.60 31.36
CA GLU A 544 7.15 -5.74 30.71
C GLU A 544 6.11 -5.32 29.63
N GLU A 545 6.35 -4.25 28.87
CA GLU A 545 5.62 -3.98 27.60
C GLU A 545 6.59 -3.95 26.41
N GLU A 546 6.62 -5.03 25.61
CA GLU A 546 7.08 -4.95 24.23
C GLU A 546 6.04 -4.13 23.43
N VAL A 547 6.37 -2.88 23.10
CA VAL A 547 5.51 -2.01 22.29
C VAL A 547 5.87 -2.20 20.82
N ASP A 548 4.93 -2.66 19.98
CA ASP A 548 5.15 -2.78 18.53
C ASP A 548 5.58 -1.40 17.96
N PRO A 549 6.73 -1.28 17.27
CA PRO A 549 7.16 -0.03 16.65
C PRO A 549 6.15 0.60 15.67
N LYS A 550 5.15 -0.16 15.20
CA LYS A 550 4.02 0.30 14.37
C LYS A 550 2.95 1.03 15.18
N ASP A 551 2.82 0.75 16.48
CA ASP A 551 1.88 1.45 17.36
C ASP A 551 2.44 2.81 17.82
N ILE A 552 3.76 3.03 17.76
CA ILE A 552 4.41 4.28 18.18
C ILE A 552 4.10 5.42 17.19
N ALA A 553 3.65 6.56 17.71
CA ALA A 553 3.28 7.71 16.89
C ALA A 553 4.48 8.36 16.17
N ILE A 554 4.26 8.85 14.95
CA ILE A 554 5.31 9.35 14.05
C ILE A 554 6.11 10.52 14.67
N PHE A 555 5.44 11.36 15.47
CA PHE A 555 6.04 12.52 16.14
C PHE A 555 6.12 12.37 17.67
N SER A 556 6.05 11.14 18.19
CA SER A 556 6.19 10.85 19.62
C SER A 556 7.55 11.28 20.17
N ARG A 557 7.64 11.47 21.50
CA ARG A 557 8.90 11.72 22.19
C ARG A 557 9.86 10.57 22.00
N GLN A 558 9.39 9.32 22.18
CA GLN A 558 10.23 8.13 22.01
C GLN A 558 10.87 8.09 20.61
N ARG A 559 10.09 8.30 19.54
CA ARG A 559 10.57 8.22 18.15
C ARG A 559 11.49 9.39 17.77
N LEU A 560 11.12 10.63 18.14
CA LEU A 560 11.91 11.82 17.77
C LEU A 560 13.19 11.98 18.61
N LEU A 561 13.22 11.51 19.86
CA LEU A 561 14.43 11.57 20.71
C LEU A 561 15.43 10.44 20.40
N THR A 562 14.99 9.27 19.94
CA THR A 562 15.87 8.11 19.63
C THR A 562 17.16 8.46 18.86
N PRO A 563 17.13 9.17 17.71
CA PRO A 563 18.35 9.53 16.99
C PRO A 563 19.24 10.54 17.75
N VAL A 564 18.64 11.41 18.57
CA VAL A 564 19.36 12.37 19.44
C VAL A 564 20.07 11.61 20.56
N ILE A 565 19.38 10.69 21.23
CA ILE A 565 19.91 9.84 22.30
C ILE A 565 21.07 8.98 21.79
N LYS A 566 20.91 8.29 20.64
CA LYS A 566 21.99 7.55 19.97
C LYS A 566 23.22 8.44 19.74
N LYS A 567 23.05 9.65 19.19
CA LYS A 567 24.17 10.57 18.93
C LYS A 567 24.86 11.04 20.22
N LEU A 568 24.12 11.28 21.30
CA LEU A 568 24.66 11.63 22.62
C LEU A 568 25.42 10.47 23.28
N GLN A 569 25.00 9.22 23.07
CA GLN A 569 25.75 8.03 23.48
C GLN A 569 27.07 7.89 22.71
N TYR A 570 27.05 8.05 21.37
CA TYR A 570 28.26 7.95 20.55
C TYR A 570 29.30 9.05 20.83
N GLN A 571 28.89 10.29 21.09
CA GLN A 571 29.86 11.35 21.43
C GLN A 571 30.47 11.14 22.82
N ALA A 572 29.72 10.58 23.78
CA ALA A 572 30.25 10.23 25.09
C ALA A 572 31.33 9.13 25.02
N ALA A 573 31.18 8.15 24.13
CA ALA A 573 32.22 7.15 23.86
C ALA A 573 33.52 7.75 23.29
N SER A 574 33.48 8.98 22.76
CA SER A 574 34.65 9.72 22.28
C SER A 574 35.34 10.58 23.36
N GLY A 575 34.93 10.46 24.64
CA GLY A 575 35.61 11.06 25.80
C GLY A 575 34.85 12.19 26.50
N GLU A 576 33.64 12.53 26.06
CA GLU A 576 32.77 13.50 26.73
C GLU A 576 31.85 12.85 27.80
N PRO A 577 31.35 13.61 28.79
CA PRO A 577 30.33 13.10 29.70
C PRO A 577 29.01 12.80 28.98
N LEU A 578 28.34 11.71 29.36
CA LEU A 578 27.07 11.28 28.77
C LEU A 578 25.94 12.28 29.10
N GLN A 579 25.51 13.08 28.14
CA GLN A 579 24.47 14.09 28.32
C GLN A 579 23.05 13.48 28.25
N LEU A 580 22.77 12.49 29.10
CA LEU A 580 21.46 11.84 29.27
C LEU A 580 21.04 11.83 30.74
N ILE A 581 19.73 11.84 30.96
CA ILE A 581 19.06 11.71 32.27
C ILE A 581 17.87 10.75 32.16
N GLU A 582 17.32 10.32 33.29
CA GLU A 582 16.16 9.43 33.37
C GLU A 582 15.05 10.06 34.23
N VAL A 583 13.78 9.97 33.79
CA VAL A 583 12.61 10.37 34.58
C VAL A 583 11.63 9.20 34.66
N VAL A 584 11.20 8.84 35.87
CA VAL A 584 10.29 7.70 36.11
C VAL A 584 9.25 7.97 37.19
N GLY A 585 8.19 7.17 37.18
CA GLY A 585 7.10 7.23 38.15
C GLY A 585 5.90 8.00 37.60
N ALA A 586 5.29 8.86 38.43
CA ALA A 586 4.00 9.51 38.14
C ALA A 586 4.11 10.72 37.18
N VAL A 587 4.66 10.50 35.99
CA VAL A 587 4.75 11.45 34.88
C VAL A 587 4.01 10.89 33.66
N LYS A 588 3.62 11.74 32.70
CA LYS A 588 2.91 11.27 31.50
C LYS A 588 3.80 10.40 30.61
N TYR A 589 5.05 10.80 30.45
CA TYR A 589 6.02 10.15 29.57
C TYR A 589 7.29 9.83 30.39
N PRO A 590 7.35 8.67 31.08
CA PRO A 590 8.57 8.21 31.72
C PRO A 590 9.57 7.74 30.65
N GLY A 591 10.88 7.94 30.88
CA GLY A 591 11.91 7.55 29.92
C GLY A 591 13.25 8.25 30.10
N ILE A 592 14.13 8.05 29.12
CA ILE A 592 15.43 8.73 29.01
C ILE A 592 15.30 9.98 28.14
N TYR A 593 15.89 11.08 28.59
CA TYR A 593 15.90 12.37 27.88
C TYR A 593 17.33 12.92 27.72
N PRO A 594 17.59 13.75 26.69
CA PRO A 594 18.79 14.58 26.63
C PRO A 594 18.92 15.50 27.84
N LEU A 595 20.13 15.61 28.40
CA LEU A 595 20.48 16.63 29.38
C LEU A 595 20.59 17.99 28.67
N ALA A 596 19.53 18.81 28.74
CA ALA A 596 19.52 20.14 28.14
C ALA A 596 20.47 21.11 28.87
N GLN A 597 20.98 22.11 28.15
CA GLN A 597 21.90 23.09 28.71
C GLN A 597 21.25 23.87 29.88
N ASN A 598 21.90 23.86 31.05
CA ASN A 598 21.42 24.46 32.31
C ASN A 598 20.15 23.84 32.92
N SER A 599 19.79 22.60 32.55
CA SER A 599 18.54 21.97 32.98
C SER A 599 18.37 21.84 34.51
N ASN A 600 17.13 21.97 34.96
CA ASN A 600 16.67 21.85 36.35
C ASN A 600 15.49 20.84 36.48
N VAL A 601 14.99 20.62 37.70
CA VAL A 601 13.86 19.68 37.98
C VAL A 601 12.60 20.04 37.20
N GLN A 602 12.23 21.33 37.15
CA GLN A 602 11.05 21.81 36.44
C GLN A 602 11.14 21.51 34.94
N ASP A 603 12.34 21.64 34.35
CA ASP A 603 12.60 21.29 32.95
C ASP A 603 12.40 19.78 32.70
N LEU A 604 12.85 18.91 33.61
CA LEU A 604 12.63 17.46 33.49
C LEU A 604 11.14 17.11 33.54
N VAL A 605 10.40 17.76 34.45
CA VAL A 605 8.94 17.58 34.55
C VAL A 605 8.25 18.01 33.25
N ALA A 606 8.68 19.11 32.61
CA ALA A 606 8.17 19.52 31.30
C ALA A 606 8.53 18.51 30.19
N ALA A 607 9.78 18.00 30.17
CA ALA A 607 10.23 17.00 29.21
C ALA A 607 9.38 15.72 29.27
N SER A 608 9.09 15.23 30.47
CA SER A 608 8.20 14.08 30.73
C SER A 608 6.69 14.39 30.60
N GLY A 609 6.32 15.54 30.02
CA GLY A 609 4.93 15.92 29.70
C GLY A 609 4.12 16.51 30.86
N GLY A 610 4.76 16.78 31.99
CA GLY A 610 4.13 17.11 33.25
C GLY A 610 3.81 15.87 34.10
N LEU A 611 3.28 16.14 35.29
CA LEU A 611 2.91 15.12 36.27
C LEU A 611 1.56 14.48 35.94
N LEU A 612 1.36 13.26 36.41
CA LEU A 612 0.04 12.65 36.53
C LEU A 612 -0.67 13.17 37.79
N GLU A 613 -2.01 13.11 37.82
CA GLU A 613 -2.81 13.43 39.01
C GLU A 613 -2.46 12.51 40.20
N SER A 614 -1.93 11.31 39.92
CA SER A 614 -1.41 10.36 40.90
C SER A 614 -0.10 10.77 41.58
N ALA A 615 0.55 11.87 41.18
CA ALA A 615 1.90 12.23 41.62
C ALA A 615 1.94 12.80 43.05
N TYR A 616 2.89 12.31 43.85
CA TYR A 616 3.10 12.74 45.23
C TYR A 616 3.94 14.02 45.28
N LEU A 617 3.27 15.17 45.20
CA LEU A 617 3.91 16.49 45.07
C LEU A 617 4.83 16.89 46.25
N ASP A 618 4.61 16.33 47.43
CA ASP A 618 5.39 16.66 48.63
C ASP A 618 6.83 16.10 48.59
N ARG A 619 7.07 15.03 47.82
CA ARG A 619 8.37 14.36 47.75
C ARG A 619 8.61 13.61 46.43
N ALA A 620 9.62 14.05 45.70
CA ALA A 620 10.32 13.23 44.71
C ALA A 620 11.77 12.97 45.15
N GLU A 621 12.43 12.01 44.50
CA GLU A 621 13.80 11.59 44.78
C GLU A 621 14.67 11.74 43.53
N ILE A 622 15.80 12.44 43.65
CA ILE A 622 16.87 12.43 42.63
C ILE A 622 17.95 11.45 43.10
N THR A 623 18.20 10.40 42.32
CA THR A 623 19.38 9.54 42.48
C THR A 623 20.49 10.01 41.52
N ARG A 624 21.68 10.26 42.05
CA ARG A 624 22.87 10.67 41.29
C ARG A 624 24.01 9.67 41.47
N ASN A 625 24.76 9.40 40.41
CA ASN A 625 25.86 8.44 40.38
C ASN A 625 27.20 9.17 40.25
N GLU A 626 27.84 9.52 41.36
CA GLU A 626 29.15 10.19 41.37
C GLU A 626 30.30 9.18 41.38
N ILE A 627 31.45 9.54 40.80
CA ILE A 627 32.67 8.72 40.87
C ILE A 627 33.67 9.40 41.83
N VAL A 628 33.85 8.81 43.00
CA VAL A 628 34.75 9.28 44.06
C VAL A 628 35.80 8.20 44.30
N ASP A 629 37.08 8.56 44.29
CA ASP A 629 38.22 7.63 44.48
C ASP A 629 38.14 6.35 43.60
N ASN A 630 37.79 6.52 42.32
CA ASN A 630 37.57 5.44 41.34
C ASN A 630 36.44 4.44 41.71
N LYS A 631 35.52 4.81 42.60
CA LYS A 631 34.33 4.03 42.96
C LYS A 631 33.06 4.81 42.61
N ALA A 632 32.06 4.12 42.07
CA ALA A 632 30.73 4.69 41.92
C ALA A 632 30.06 4.77 43.30
N GLN A 633 29.72 5.99 43.74
CA GLN A 633 28.94 6.26 44.93
C GLN A 633 27.59 6.83 44.50
N LYS A 634 26.50 6.15 44.90
CA LYS A 634 25.14 6.67 44.70
C LYS A 634 24.80 7.65 45.82
N SER A 635 24.34 8.85 45.46
CA SER A 635 23.69 9.80 46.36
C SER A 635 22.19 9.86 46.04
N SER A 636 21.36 10.04 47.07
CA SER A 636 19.91 10.25 46.94
C SER A 636 19.56 11.58 47.62
N MET A 637 18.77 12.39 46.92
CA MET A 637 18.35 13.73 47.33
C MET A 637 16.83 13.80 47.27
N ASN A 638 16.19 14.16 48.38
CA ASN A 638 14.75 14.35 48.45
C ASN A 638 14.42 15.81 48.16
N ILE A 639 13.46 16.05 47.25
CA ILE A 639 12.98 17.38 46.87
C ILE A 639 11.47 17.49 47.09
N ASN A 640 10.99 18.68 47.43
CA ASN A 640 9.57 18.98 47.35
C ASN A 640 9.23 19.39 45.90
N LEU A 641 8.38 18.60 45.24
CA LEU A 641 8.13 18.75 43.81
C LEU A 641 7.18 19.93 43.52
N HIS A 642 6.27 20.24 44.44
CA HIS A 642 5.41 21.43 44.37
C HIS A 642 6.25 22.72 44.33
N SER A 643 7.15 22.91 45.31
CA SER A 643 8.07 24.04 45.37
C SER A 643 9.08 24.07 44.20
N ALA A 644 9.53 22.91 43.71
CA ALA A 644 10.40 22.85 42.54
C ALA A 644 9.71 23.39 41.27
N ILE A 645 8.45 23.00 41.04
CA ILE A 645 7.64 23.47 39.90
C ILE A 645 7.21 24.94 40.07
N ALA A 646 7.08 25.42 41.30
CA ALA A 646 6.90 26.84 41.61
C ALA A 646 8.18 27.69 41.41
N GLY A 647 9.31 27.09 41.01
CA GLY A 647 10.57 27.77 40.74
C GLY A 647 11.41 28.10 41.98
N GLU A 648 11.12 27.51 43.15
CA GLU A 648 11.91 27.75 44.35
C GLU A 648 13.32 27.13 44.23
N VAL A 649 14.35 27.98 44.21
CA VAL A 649 15.77 27.60 43.98
C VAL A 649 16.29 26.53 44.97
N ALA A 650 15.70 26.41 46.16
CA ALA A 650 16.04 25.38 47.14
C ALA A 650 15.57 23.97 46.77
N HIS A 651 14.59 23.85 45.86
CA HIS A 651 13.97 22.60 45.44
C HIS A 651 14.06 22.35 43.93
N ASN A 652 14.13 23.40 43.11
CA ASN A 652 14.42 23.29 41.68
C ASN A 652 15.93 23.10 41.42
N ILE A 653 16.44 21.94 41.81
CA ILE A 653 17.88 21.60 41.75
C ILE A 653 18.36 21.48 40.29
N SER A 654 19.56 21.96 40.00
CA SER A 654 20.20 21.76 38.68
C SER A 654 20.67 20.31 38.50
N ILE A 655 20.31 19.76 37.33
CA ILE A 655 20.44 18.35 36.97
C ILE A 655 21.80 18.08 36.31
N GLN A 656 22.32 16.88 36.51
CA GLN A 656 23.61 16.43 36.00
C GLN A 656 23.49 15.15 35.16
N SER A 657 24.56 14.84 34.43
CA SER A 657 24.74 13.58 33.69
C SER A 657 24.41 12.36 34.55
N LYS A 658 23.52 11.48 34.05
CA LYS A 658 23.09 10.24 34.73
C LYS A 658 22.34 10.44 36.05
N ASP A 659 21.73 11.61 36.25
CA ASP A 659 20.69 11.80 37.26
C ASP A 659 19.42 11.03 36.87
N ARG A 660 18.76 10.46 37.88
CA ARG A 660 17.48 9.76 37.79
C ARG A 660 16.47 10.42 38.70
N LEU A 661 15.44 11.05 38.13
CA LEU A 661 14.32 11.65 38.84
C LEU A 661 13.19 10.63 39.03
N ASN A 662 12.91 10.28 40.27
CA ASN A 662 11.90 9.31 40.70
C ASN A 662 10.72 10.05 41.37
N ILE A 663 9.59 10.11 40.68
CA ILE A 663 8.39 10.82 41.14
C ILE A 663 7.38 9.78 41.65
N HIS A 664 7.25 9.67 42.97
CA HIS A 664 6.40 8.67 43.59
C HIS A 664 4.90 8.90 43.29
N THR A 665 4.11 7.82 43.26
CA THR A 665 2.65 7.91 43.31
C THR A 665 2.15 8.12 44.73
N ILE A 666 1.01 8.81 44.89
CA ILE A 666 0.27 8.92 46.14
C ILE A 666 -0.12 7.50 46.63
N PRO A 667 0.29 7.04 47.82
CA PRO A 667 0.10 5.63 48.24
C PRO A 667 -1.36 5.16 48.38
N ALA A 668 -2.31 6.09 48.43
CA ALA A 668 -3.76 5.81 48.49
C ALA A 668 -4.48 6.03 47.15
N TRP A 669 -3.77 6.38 46.07
CA TRP A 669 -4.32 6.60 44.73
C TRP A 669 -4.40 5.32 43.89
N GLN A 670 -3.89 4.19 44.38
CA GLN A 670 -3.89 2.94 43.64
C GLN A 670 -5.29 2.38 43.42
N GLU A 671 -5.80 2.69 42.22
CA GLU A 671 -6.94 2.11 41.52
C GLU A 671 -8.31 2.29 42.20
N ASN A 672 -9.22 2.92 41.46
CA ASN A 672 -10.66 2.77 41.70
C ASN A 672 -11.05 1.30 41.46
N HIS A 673 -10.89 0.47 42.49
CA HIS A 673 -11.29 -0.93 42.47
C HIS A 673 -12.81 -0.99 42.30
N ILE A 674 -13.28 -1.48 41.16
CA ILE A 674 -14.72 -1.56 40.83
C ILE A 674 -15.17 -3.01 40.86
N ILE A 675 -16.22 -3.28 41.62
CA ILE A 675 -16.90 -4.57 41.69
C ILE A 675 -18.33 -4.40 41.17
N GLU A 676 -18.86 -5.42 40.49
CA GLU A 676 -20.19 -5.39 39.91
C GLU A 676 -21.14 -6.40 40.60
N LEU A 677 -22.27 -5.90 41.11
CA LEU A 677 -23.34 -6.71 41.69
C LEU A 677 -24.47 -6.85 40.67
N ARG A 678 -24.80 -8.09 40.29
CA ARG A 678 -25.78 -8.42 39.25
C ARG A 678 -26.92 -9.29 39.78
N GLY A 679 -28.12 -9.09 39.26
CA GLY A 679 -29.29 -9.89 39.62
C GLY A 679 -30.00 -9.37 40.87
N GLU A 680 -30.41 -10.28 41.76
CA GLU A 680 -31.39 -10.07 42.84
C GLU A 680 -30.85 -9.36 44.09
N PHE A 681 -30.20 -8.22 43.87
CA PHE A 681 -29.87 -7.25 44.92
C PHE A 681 -31.00 -6.22 45.07
N LEU A 682 -31.08 -5.54 46.21
CA LEU A 682 -31.96 -4.39 46.37
C LEU A 682 -31.46 -3.20 45.53
N PHE A 683 -30.15 -3.03 45.42
CA PHE A 683 -29.50 -2.11 44.50
C PHE A 683 -28.37 -2.82 43.72
N PRO A 684 -28.65 -3.44 42.55
CA PRO A 684 -27.62 -3.96 41.67
C PRO A 684 -26.90 -2.81 40.94
N GLY A 685 -25.61 -2.99 40.61
CA GLY A 685 -24.81 -1.96 39.96
C GLY A 685 -23.30 -2.13 40.14
N LYS A 686 -22.54 -1.13 39.70
CA LYS A 686 -21.08 -1.04 39.90
C LYS A 686 -20.75 -0.20 41.13
N TYR A 687 -19.88 -0.73 41.98
CA TYR A 687 -19.49 -0.14 43.25
C TYR A 687 -17.97 0.01 43.32
N THR A 688 -17.51 1.19 43.76
CA THR A 688 -16.12 1.36 44.18
C THR A 688 -15.93 0.84 45.60
N ILE A 689 -14.82 0.13 45.83
CA ILE A 689 -14.43 -0.38 47.16
C ILE A 689 -13.19 0.30 47.71
N GLN A 690 -12.97 0.12 49.01
CA GLN A 690 -11.73 0.48 49.68
C GLN A 690 -10.78 -0.73 49.79
N ARG A 691 -9.47 -0.49 49.82
CA ARG A 691 -8.47 -1.55 50.03
C ARG A 691 -8.66 -2.18 51.41
N GLY A 692 -9.10 -3.44 51.44
CA GLY A 692 -9.44 -4.16 52.67
C GLY A 692 -10.95 -4.42 52.86
N GLU A 693 -11.80 -3.91 51.97
CA GLU A 693 -13.25 -4.10 52.03
C GLU A 693 -13.70 -5.50 51.63
N THR A 694 -14.70 -6.02 52.33
CA THR A 694 -15.18 -7.40 52.19
C THR A 694 -16.52 -7.49 51.46
N LEU A 695 -16.83 -8.69 50.95
CA LEU A 695 -18.06 -8.95 50.22
C LEU A 695 -19.33 -8.70 51.06
N GLY A 696 -19.33 -9.08 52.34
CA GLY A 696 -20.42 -8.79 53.27
C GLY A 696 -20.69 -7.29 53.43
N GLN A 697 -19.64 -6.49 53.61
CA GLN A 697 -19.73 -5.02 53.71
C GLN A 697 -20.30 -4.40 52.44
N LEU A 698 -19.89 -4.89 51.27
CA LEU A 698 -20.44 -4.45 49.99
C LEU A 698 -21.92 -4.84 49.81
N ILE A 699 -22.32 -6.03 50.26
CA ILE A 699 -23.73 -6.47 50.24
C ILE A 699 -24.60 -5.57 51.14
N GLU A 700 -24.13 -5.19 52.33
CA GLU A 700 -24.82 -4.22 53.19
C GLU A 700 -24.94 -2.84 52.52
N ARG A 701 -23.88 -2.34 51.87
CA ARG A 701 -23.89 -1.11 51.08
C ARG A 701 -24.87 -1.15 49.89
N ALA A 702 -25.13 -2.34 49.33
CA ALA A 702 -26.12 -2.57 48.28
C ALA A 702 -27.55 -2.76 48.83
N GLY A 703 -27.77 -2.55 50.13
CA GLY A 703 -29.04 -2.71 50.83
C GLY A 703 -29.42 -4.16 51.14
N GLY A 704 -28.61 -5.13 50.74
CA GLY A 704 -28.91 -6.56 50.82
C GLY A 704 -29.56 -7.13 49.55
N PHE A 705 -30.20 -8.28 49.71
CA PHE A 705 -30.79 -9.09 48.63
C PHE A 705 -32.31 -8.88 48.51
N SER A 706 -32.88 -9.18 47.33
CA SER A 706 -34.33 -9.20 47.14
C SER A 706 -34.99 -10.43 47.80
N GLU A 707 -36.31 -10.41 48.00
CA GLU A 707 -37.06 -11.58 48.48
C GLU A 707 -36.99 -12.78 47.51
N PHE A 708 -36.73 -12.52 46.22
CA PHE A 708 -36.64 -13.54 45.16
C PHE A 708 -35.22 -14.08 44.96
N ALA A 709 -34.21 -13.49 45.62
CA ALA A 709 -32.81 -13.89 45.52
C ALA A 709 -32.55 -15.35 45.92
N TYR A 710 -31.78 -16.06 45.09
CA TYR A 710 -31.32 -17.42 45.36
C TYR A 710 -29.82 -17.46 45.68
N LEU A 711 -29.51 -17.33 46.97
CA LEU A 711 -28.15 -17.20 47.49
C LEU A 711 -27.28 -18.44 47.18
N ASP A 712 -27.86 -19.64 47.29
CA ASP A 712 -27.19 -20.91 46.97
C ASP A 712 -26.99 -21.13 45.46
N GLY A 713 -27.54 -20.26 44.60
CA GLY A 713 -27.30 -20.23 43.16
C GLY A 713 -26.28 -19.19 42.71
N SER A 714 -25.63 -18.50 43.64
CA SER A 714 -24.74 -17.37 43.32
C SER A 714 -23.48 -17.77 42.52
N VAL A 715 -22.99 -16.81 41.74
CA VAL A 715 -21.80 -16.92 40.90
C VAL A 715 -20.89 -15.74 41.21
N PHE A 716 -19.75 -16.01 41.85
CA PHE A 716 -18.68 -15.03 42.03
C PHE A 716 -17.59 -15.30 40.98
N THR A 717 -17.12 -14.27 40.29
CA THR A 717 -16.04 -14.38 39.29
C THR A 717 -14.95 -13.35 39.52
N ARG A 718 -13.68 -13.76 39.40
CA ARG A 718 -12.48 -12.94 39.61
C ARG A 718 -11.53 -13.05 38.41
N GLU A 719 -11.12 -11.92 37.84
CA GLU A 719 -10.31 -11.89 36.60
C GLU A 719 -8.96 -12.64 36.76
N LYS A 720 -8.35 -12.57 37.94
CA LYS A 720 -7.13 -13.33 38.28
C LYS A 720 -7.32 -14.84 38.25
N LEU A 721 -8.50 -15.34 38.65
CA LEU A 721 -8.83 -16.77 38.52
C LEU A 721 -9.07 -17.14 37.05
N LYS A 722 -9.70 -16.25 36.28
CA LYS A 722 -9.94 -16.42 34.83
C LYS A 722 -8.64 -16.52 34.03
N GLN A 723 -7.61 -15.76 34.40
CA GLN A 723 -6.25 -15.89 33.85
C GLN A 723 -5.59 -17.24 34.22
N LEU A 724 -5.74 -17.70 35.46
CA LEU A 724 -5.20 -19.00 35.90
C LEU A 724 -5.93 -20.18 35.22
N GLU A 725 -7.24 -20.09 35.05
CA GLU A 725 -8.04 -21.03 34.25
C GLU A 725 -7.54 -21.09 32.80
N LEU A 726 -7.31 -19.94 32.16
CA LEU A 726 -6.78 -19.87 30.79
C LEU A 726 -5.42 -20.57 30.66
N GLN A 727 -4.49 -20.28 31.57
CA GLN A 727 -3.18 -20.94 31.57
C GLN A 727 -3.30 -22.46 31.75
N ASN A 728 -4.28 -22.93 32.51
CA ASN A 728 -4.50 -24.36 32.71
C ASN A 728 -5.17 -25.02 31.49
N ILE A 729 -6.11 -24.35 30.82
CA ILE A 729 -6.67 -24.80 29.53
C ILE A 729 -5.55 -24.94 28.49
N LEU A 730 -4.67 -23.94 28.37
CA LEU A 730 -3.53 -23.97 27.46
C LEU A 730 -2.60 -25.16 27.75
N LYS A 731 -2.17 -25.33 29.02
CA LYS A 731 -1.33 -26.48 29.45
C LYS A 731 -1.98 -27.84 29.13
N VAL A 732 -3.29 -27.99 29.34
CA VAL A 732 -4.04 -29.21 29.01
C VAL A 732 -4.11 -29.42 27.50
N SER A 733 -4.33 -28.35 26.71
CA SER A 733 -4.42 -28.42 25.25
C SER A 733 -3.10 -28.84 24.59
N GLU A 734 -1.95 -28.32 25.06
CA GLU A 734 -0.64 -28.75 24.58
C GLU A 734 -0.30 -30.18 25.05
N SER A 735 -0.64 -30.55 26.29
CA SER A 735 -0.47 -31.93 26.77
C SER A 735 -1.25 -32.92 25.91
N LEU A 736 -2.50 -32.59 25.55
CA LEU A 736 -3.35 -33.38 24.67
C LEU A 736 -2.77 -33.43 23.24
N ARG A 737 -2.31 -32.31 22.68
CA ARG A 737 -1.66 -32.26 21.35
C ARG A 737 -0.43 -33.17 21.31
N MET A 738 0.40 -33.14 22.34
CA MET A 738 1.58 -34.01 22.46
C MET A 738 1.19 -35.48 22.61
N GLU A 739 0.14 -35.82 23.37
CA GLU A 739 -0.34 -37.20 23.48
C GLU A 739 -0.84 -37.73 22.13
N ILE A 740 -1.66 -36.93 21.41
CA ILE A 740 -2.14 -37.23 20.05
C ILE A 740 -0.96 -37.47 19.09
N ALA A 741 0.02 -36.56 19.06
CA ALA A 741 1.20 -36.68 18.21
C ALA A 741 2.03 -37.93 18.53
N SER A 742 2.26 -38.22 19.82
CA SER A 742 3.02 -39.40 20.24
C SER A 742 2.37 -40.72 19.80
N LYS A 743 1.03 -40.78 19.81
CA LYS A 743 0.27 -42.00 19.47
C LYS A 743 0.00 -42.12 17.98
N SER A 744 -0.11 -41.02 17.23
CA SER A 744 -0.15 -41.05 15.75
C SER A 744 1.17 -41.53 15.13
N LEU A 745 2.31 -41.25 15.79
CA LEU A 745 3.63 -41.75 15.40
C LEU A 745 3.85 -43.24 15.76
N SER A 746 3.08 -43.79 16.70
CA SER A 746 3.22 -45.17 17.21
C SER A 746 2.50 -46.22 16.33
N GLN A 747 2.53 -46.05 15.01
CA GLN A 747 1.90 -46.99 14.06
C GLN A 747 2.62 -48.35 14.05
N LYS A 748 2.11 -49.32 14.81
CA LYS A 748 2.51 -50.72 14.63
C LYS A 748 1.49 -51.81 14.93
N ASP A 749 0.32 -51.48 15.50
CA ASP A 749 -0.76 -52.46 15.65
C ASP A 749 -2.14 -51.87 15.33
N SER A 750 -3.08 -52.75 14.97
CA SER A 750 -4.22 -52.42 14.12
C SER A 750 -5.51 -52.03 14.88
N GLN A 751 -5.41 -51.08 15.81
CA GLN A 751 -6.58 -50.40 16.38
C GLN A 751 -6.42 -48.89 16.24
N SER A 752 -7.24 -48.29 15.38
CA SER A 752 -7.21 -46.86 15.08
C SER A 752 -7.87 -46.04 16.18
N ILE A 753 -7.07 -45.30 16.94
CA ILE A 753 -7.55 -44.10 17.64
C ILE A 753 -8.05 -43.14 16.55
N ASP A 754 -9.28 -42.64 16.69
CA ASP A 754 -9.84 -41.70 15.72
C ASP A 754 -9.22 -40.31 15.92
N TYR A 755 -8.23 -40.01 15.08
CA TYR A 755 -7.47 -38.76 15.08
C TYR A 755 -8.39 -37.53 14.89
N GLU A 756 -9.46 -37.64 14.11
CA GLU A 756 -10.39 -36.52 13.91
C GLU A 756 -11.23 -36.26 15.16
N GLN A 757 -11.64 -37.27 15.94
CA GLN A 757 -12.31 -37.06 17.23
C GLN A 757 -11.39 -36.32 18.22
N ALA A 758 -10.12 -36.74 18.34
CA ALA A 758 -9.17 -36.09 19.23
C ALA A 758 -8.85 -34.64 18.79
N ARG A 759 -8.84 -34.38 17.47
CA ARG A 759 -8.72 -33.05 16.89
C ARG A 759 -9.95 -32.17 17.13
N MET A 760 -11.16 -32.74 17.08
CA MET A 760 -12.41 -32.05 17.44
C MET A 760 -12.40 -31.65 18.91
N LEU A 761 -12.02 -32.53 19.83
CA LEU A 761 -11.86 -32.19 21.25
C LEU A 761 -10.87 -31.04 21.46
N LEU A 762 -9.71 -31.09 20.81
CA LEU A 762 -8.71 -30.02 20.91
C LEU A 762 -9.29 -28.69 20.40
N ALA A 763 -10.00 -28.72 19.27
CA ALA A 763 -10.66 -27.54 18.71
C ALA A 763 -11.80 -27.00 19.58
N ASP A 764 -12.53 -27.85 20.30
CA ASP A 764 -13.58 -27.43 21.23
C ASP A 764 -13.00 -26.90 22.55
N LEU A 765 -11.94 -27.53 23.07
CA LEU A 765 -11.21 -27.04 24.24
C LEU A 765 -10.62 -25.64 24.00
N THR A 766 -10.12 -25.35 22.80
CA THR A 766 -9.63 -24.00 22.44
C THR A 766 -10.74 -22.96 22.24
N LYS A 767 -12.02 -23.34 22.19
CA LYS A 767 -13.17 -22.41 22.16
C LYS A 767 -13.73 -22.10 23.55
N VAL A 768 -13.30 -22.84 24.58
CA VAL A 768 -13.79 -22.65 25.94
C VAL A 768 -13.31 -21.31 26.49
N GLN A 769 -14.25 -20.43 26.82
CA GLN A 769 -13.93 -19.19 27.53
C GLN A 769 -13.79 -19.47 29.04
N PRO A 770 -12.68 -19.04 29.67
CA PRO A 770 -12.53 -19.10 31.13
C PRO A 770 -13.46 -18.09 31.81
N VAL A 771 -13.90 -18.42 33.03
CA VAL A 771 -14.95 -17.69 33.78
C VAL A 771 -14.39 -17.07 35.08
N GLY A 772 -13.35 -17.66 35.66
CA GLY A 772 -12.73 -17.23 36.91
C GLY A 772 -13.58 -17.48 38.14
N ARG A 773 -14.33 -18.59 38.18
CA ARG A 773 -15.38 -18.80 39.20
C ARG A 773 -14.80 -19.15 40.56
N LEU A 774 -15.13 -18.35 41.57
CA LEU A 774 -14.97 -18.72 42.98
C LEU A 774 -16.29 -19.29 43.51
N VAL A 775 -16.23 -20.43 44.20
CA VAL A 775 -17.39 -20.99 44.90
C VAL A 775 -17.52 -20.31 46.25
N VAL A 776 -18.65 -19.65 46.49
CA VAL A 776 -18.90 -18.85 47.70
C VAL A 776 -20.17 -19.31 48.42
N ASP A 777 -20.21 -19.10 49.74
CA ASP A 777 -21.32 -19.47 50.63
C ASP A 777 -21.96 -18.18 51.19
N LEU A 778 -22.77 -17.49 50.37
CA LEU A 778 -23.46 -16.27 50.80
C LEU A 778 -24.36 -16.47 52.04
N PRO A 779 -25.10 -17.60 52.20
CA PRO A 779 -25.86 -17.87 53.42
C PRO A 779 -25.03 -17.94 54.71
N ARG A 780 -23.74 -18.25 54.60
CA ARG A 780 -22.77 -18.20 55.71
C ARG A 780 -22.06 -16.85 55.84
N ILE A 781 -21.61 -16.25 54.74
CA ILE A 781 -20.93 -14.94 54.72
C ILE A 781 -21.80 -13.87 55.39
N SER A 782 -23.12 -13.90 55.15
CA SER A 782 -24.11 -13.03 55.80
C SER A 782 -24.29 -13.24 57.33
N LYS A 783 -23.52 -14.13 57.97
CA LYS A 783 -23.66 -14.52 59.39
C LYS A 783 -22.33 -14.72 60.14
N ASP A 784 -21.24 -15.01 59.44
CA ASP A 784 -19.92 -15.32 60.01
C ASP A 784 -18.84 -14.48 59.32
N LEU A 785 -18.38 -13.42 59.99
CA LEU A 785 -17.32 -12.52 59.50
C LEU A 785 -15.99 -13.24 59.21
N ASN A 786 -15.77 -14.45 59.74
CA ASN A 786 -14.57 -15.25 59.47
C ASN A 786 -14.68 -16.05 58.16
N ALA A 787 -15.85 -16.03 57.51
CA ALA A 787 -16.09 -16.65 56.20
C ALA A 787 -16.13 -15.62 55.06
N ASP A 788 -16.05 -14.32 55.36
CA ASP A 788 -16.17 -13.23 54.39
C ASP A 788 -14.92 -13.11 53.49
N ILE A 789 -15.11 -12.58 52.29
CA ILE A 789 -14.15 -12.61 51.18
C ILE A 789 -13.65 -11.20 50.92
N LEU A 790 -12.33 -11.02 50.94
CA LEU A 790 -11.67 -9.79 50.50
C LEU A 790 -11.87 -9.62 48.99
N LEU A 791 -12.35 -8.45 48.59
CA LEU A 791 -12.63 -8.11 47.19
C LEU A 791 -11.37 -7.63 46.44
N GLU A 792 -11.27 -8.00 45.17
CA GLU A 792 -10.24 -7.56 44.21
C GLU A 792 -10.90 -6.76 43.06
N ASN A 793 -10.11 -5.94 42.36
CA ASN A 793 -10.62 -5.15 41.24
C ASN A 793 -11.18 -6.04 40.11
N GLY A 794 -12.37 -5.73 39.60
CA GLY A 794 -13.02 -6.51 38.56
C GLY A 794 -13.72 -7.78 39.05
N ASP A 795 -13.88 -8.00 40.36
CA ASP A 795 -14.79 -9.03 40.85
C ASP A 795 -16.23 -8.74 40.43
N VAL A 796 -16.99 -9.80 40.14
CA VAL A 796 -18.43 -9.73 39.87
C VAL A 796 -19.14 -10.76 40.74
N LEU A 797 -20.20 -10.34 41.43
CA LEU A 797 -21.13 -11.25 42.09
C LEU A 797 -22.50 -11.19 41.40
N TYR A 798 -22.91 -12.31 40.82
CA TYR A 798 -24.26 -12.53 40.32
C TYR A 798 -25.08 -13.37 41.31
N VAL A 799 -26.29 -12.91 41.62
CA VAL A 799 -27.28 -13.66 42.43
C VAL A 799 -28.54 -13.87 41.58
N PRO A 800 -28.85 -15.11 41.15
CA PRO A 800 -30.02 -15.38 40.33
C PRO A 800 -31.32 -15.34 41.13
N THR A 801 -32.44 -15.29 40.41
CA THR A 801 -33.78 -15.49 40.98
C THR A 801 -34.04 -16.96 41.33
N LYS A 802 -34.93 -17.21 42.30
CA LYS A 802 -35.33 -18.56 42.75
C LYS A 802 -35.96 -19.38 41.62
N GLN A 803 -35.18 -20.30 41.05
CA GLN A 803 -35.64 -21.32 40.12
C GLN A 803 -36.15 -22.54 40.90
N ASN A 804 -37.18 -23.22 40.39
CA ASN A 804 -37.73 -24.45 40.99
C ASN A 804 -37.53 -25.67 40.09
N SER A 805 -36.32 -25.84 39.53
CA SER A 805 -36.02 -26.83 38.49
C SER A 805 -34.65 -27.47 38.63
N ILE A 806 -34.54 -28.74 38.29
CA ILE A 806 -33.28 -29.49 38.13
C ILE A 806 -32.95 -29.56 36.64
N ASN A 807 -31.71 -29.30 36.26
CA ASN A 807 -31.24 -29.51 34.88
C ASN A 807 -30.60 -30.89 34.74
N VAL A 808 -30.79 -31.56 33.61
CA VAL A 808 -30.13 -32.84 33.30
C VAL A 808 -29.44 -32.74 31.95
N VAL A 809 -28.12 -32.95 31.94
CA VAL A 809 -27.24 -32.73 30.78
C VAL A 809 -26.21 -33.84 30.60
N GLY A 810 -25.59 -33.88 29.41
CA GLY A 810 -24.62 -34.91 29.04
C GLY A 810 -25.27 -36.07 28.30
N GLN A 811 -24.83 -37.30 28.59
CA GLN A 811 -25.20 -38.52 27.84
C GLN A 811 -26.54 -39.13 28.28
N VAL A 812 -27.58 -38.30 28.43
CA VAL A 812 -28.98 -38.73 28.58
C VAL A 812 -29.70 -38.74 27.24
N GLN A 813 -30.81 -39.48 27.11
CA GLN A 813 -31.60 -39.50 25.87
C GLN A 813 -32.11 -38.10 25.50
N VAL A 814 -32.72 -37.37 26.44
CA VAL A 814 -33.20 -35.99 26.24
C VAL A 814 -32.65 -35.08 27.35
N ALA A 815 -31.65 -34.26 27.04
CA ALA A 815 -31.16 -33.24 27.96
C ALA A 815 -32.19 -32.11 28.10
N THR A 816 -32.65 -31.83 29.33
CA THR A 816 -33.76 -30.90 29.60
C THR A 816 -33.77 -30.43 31.06
N SER A 817 -34.61 -29.45 31.37
CA SER A 817 -34.92 -29.02 32.74
C SER A 817 -36.24 -29.66 33.22
N HIS A 818 -36.23 -30.25 34.41
CA HIS A 818 -37.40 -30.80 35.09
C HIS A 818 -37.81 -29.92 36.27
N LEU A 819 -39.09 -29.93 36.65
CA LEU A 819 -39.54 -29.27 37.90
C LEU A 819 -38.95 -30.01 39.10
N TYR A 820 -38.38 -29.28 40.07
CA TYR A 820 -37.90 -29.88 41.31
C TYR A 820 -39.06 -30.51 42.10
N ARG A 821 -38.79 -31.71 42.62
CA ARG A 821 -39.64 -32.48 43.52
C ARG A 821 -38.77 -32.99 44.65
N ASP A 822 -39.28 -32.81 45.87
CA ASP A 822 -38.61 -33.27 47.08
C ASP A 822 -38.59 -34.80 47.15
N GLY A 823 -37.46 -35.37 47.58
CA GLY A 823 -37.27 -36.82 47.71
C GLY A 823 -36.92 -37.60 46.43
N LEU A 824 -36.68 -36.94 45.29
CA LEU A 824 -36.09 -37.58 44.10
C LEU A 824 -34.56 -37.42 44.06
N ASP A 825 -33.85 -38.43 43.59
CA ASP A 825 -32.39 -38.47 43.49
C ASP A 825 -31.86 -38.16 42.07
N ALA A 826 -30.53 -38.17 41.88
CA ALA A 826 -29.92 -37.88 40.58
C ALA A 826 -30.29 -38.90 39.47
N HIS A 827 -30.51 -40.17 39.82
CA HIS A 827 -30.92 -41.21 38.88
C HIS A 827 -32.40 -41.05 38.49
N ASP A 828 -33.27 -40.68 39.43
CA ASP A 828 -34.68 -40.37 39.16
C ASP A 828 -34.82 -39.28 38.07
N TYR A 829 -34.05 -38.19 38.15
CA TYR A 829 -34.08 -37.14 37.13
C TYR A 829 -33.46 -37.57 35.79
N VAL A 830 -32.51 -38.50 35.78
CA VAL A 830 -31.97 -39.11 34.56
C VAL A 830 -33.00 -40.03 33.90
N GLU A 831 -33.75 -40.83 34.67
CA GLU A 831 -34.83 -41.66 34.14
C GLU A 831 -36.01 -40.81 33.62
N LEU A 832 -36.37 -39.72 34.32
CA LEU A 832 -37.30 -38.69 33.81
C LEU A 832 -36.80 -38.03 32.51
N SER A 833 -35.51 -38.09 32.22
CA SER A 833 -34.87 -37.61 30.98
C SER A 833 -34.79 -38.68 29.87
N GLY A 834 -35.49 -39.81 30.06
CA GLY A 834 -35.50 -40.97 29.17
C GLY A 834 -34.37 -41.97 29.41
N GLY A 835 -33.66 -41.85 30.53
CA GLY A 835 -32.50 -42.68 30.86
C GLY A 835 -31.22 -42.25 30.14
N VAL A 836 -30.18 -43.05 30.31
CA VAL A 836 -28.84 -42.81 29.73
C VAL A 836 -28.73 -43.29 28.27
N LYS A 837 -27.71 -42.79 27.56
CA LYS A 837 -27.28 -43.28 26.24
C LYS A 837 -26.28 -44.45 26.39
N GLN A 838 -26.09 -45.23 25.32
CA GLN A 838 -25.17 -46.36 25.32
C GLN A 838 -23.69 -45.98 25.58
N GLN A 839 -23.31 -44.73 25.32
CA GLN A 839 -21.95 -44.20 25.54
C GLN A 839 -21.83 -43.40 26.86
N ALA A 840 -22.83 -43.49 27.74
CA ALA A 840 -22.84 -42.80 29.03
C ALA A 840 -22.07 -43.60 30.09
N ASP A 841 -21.47 -42.88 31.04
CA ASP A 841 -21.02 -43.46 32.29
C ASP A 841 -22.12 -43.30 33.35
N ASP A 842 -22.88 -44.36 33.60
CA ASP A 842 -23.92 -44.40 34.62
C ASP A 842 -23.32 -44.54 36.04
N GLY A 843 -22.13 -45.12 36.17
CA GLY A 843 -21.39 -45.24 37.42
C GLY A 843 -20.72 -43.95 37.93
N ARG A 844 -20.60 -42.91 37.09
CA ARG A 844 -19.94 -41.63 37.42
C ARG A 844 -20.83 -40.40 37.17
N ILE A 845 -22.14 -40.54 37.29
CA ILE A 845 -23.08 -39.41 37.32
C ILE A 845 -22.69 -38.46 38.48
N TYR A 846 -22.65 -37.15 38.23
CA TYR A 846 -22.32 -36.15 39.25
C TYR A 846 -23.26 -34.95 39.22
N VAL A 847 -23.40 -34.29 40.37
CA VAL A 847 -24.25 -33.12 40.56
C VAL A 847 -23.38 -31.87 40.65
N ILE A 848 -23.62 -30.90 39.78
CA ILE A 848 -23.14 -29.53 39.97
C ILE A 848 -24.22 -28.78 40.75
N LYS A 849 -23.94 -28.44 42.01
CA LYS A 849 -24.80 -27.56 42.81
C LYS A 849 -24.92 -26.18 42.15
N ALA A 850 -26.01 -25.47 42.41
CA ALA A 850 -26.24 -24.16 41.78
C ALA A 850 -25.09 -23.14 42.00
N ASN A 851 -24.43 -23.13 43.17
CA ASN A 851 -23.22 -22.34 43.45
C ASN A 851 -21.92 -22.85 42.77
N GLY A 852 -22.00 -23.89 41.94
CA GLY A 852 -20.88 -24.47 41.18
C GLY A 852 -20.12 -25.58 41.89
N ARG A 853 -20.45 -25.89 43.16
CA ARG A 853 -19.82 -27.00 43.89
C ARG A 853 -20.21 -28.34 43.27
N VAL A 854 -19.23 -29.15 42.87
CA VAL A 854 -19.45 -30.51 42.38
C VAL A 854 -19.60 -31.49 43.55
N ILE A 855 -20.57 -32.38 43.48
CA ILE A 855 -20.80 -33.49 44.41
C ILE A 855 -20.99 -34.77 43.59
N ILE A 856 -20.33 -35.86 43.99
CA ILE A 856 -20.54 -37.21 43.42
C ILE A 856 -21.47 -37.96 44.39
N PRO A 857 -22.68 -38.40 43.97
CA PRO A 857 -23.57 -39.17 44.81
C PRO A 857 -23.00 -40.56 45.13
N ASP A 858 -22.77 -40.83 46.41
CA ASP A 858 -22.28 -42.14 46.87
C ASP A 858 -23.41 -43.18 46.83
N SER A 859 -23.26 -44.22 46.01
CA SER A 859 -24.32 -45.21 45.72
C SER A 859 -24.59 -46.21 46.84
N ASN A 860 -23.77 -46.23 47.89
CA ASN A 860 -23.75 -47.27 48.93
C ASN A 860 -24.38 -46.79 50.27
N SER A 861 -25.55 -46.16 50.20
CA SER A 861 -26.16 -45.46 51.34
C SER A 861 -27.03 -46.36 52.25
N TRP A 862 -26.39 -46.96 53.26
CA TRP A 862 -27.06 -47.50 54.48
C TRP A 862 -26.81 -46.60 55.72
N PHE A 863 -25.85 -45.66 55.66
CA PHE A 863 -25.46 -44.78 56.77
C PHE A 863 -25.14 -43.31 56.36
N SER A 864 -25.65 -42.79 55.23
CA SER A 864 -25.36 -41.39 54.84
C SER A 864 -26.24 -40.36 55.57
N SER A 865 -25.66 -39.19 55.87
CA SER A 865 -26.34 -38.01 56.37
C SER A 865 -27.01 -37.18 55.25
N ASN A 866 -27.90 -36.25 55.63
CA ASN A 866 -28.78 -35.47 54.73
C ASN A 866 -28.12 -34.60 53.62
N GLU A 867 -26.79 -34.62 53.44
CA GLU A 867 -26.10 -33.70 52.53
C GLU A 867 -26.19 -34.08 51.04
N ASN A 868 -26.59 -35.31 50.71
CA ASN A 868 -26.75 -35.79 49.33
C ASN A 868 -28.10 -35.42 48.68
N THR A 869 -28.94 -34.59 49.32
CA THR A 869 -30.20 -34.14 48.73
C THR A 869 -29.97 -33.18 47.56
N LEU A 870 -30.75 -33.33 46.48
CA LEU A 870 -30.79 -32.35 45.40
C LEU A 870 -31.46 -31.04 45.86
N SER A 871 -31.14 -29.95 45.18
CA SER A 871 -31.63 -28.60 45.48
C SER A 871 -32.08 -27.92 44.18
N PRO A 872 -33.10 -27.06 44.21
CA PRO A 872 -33.52 -26.33 43.00
C PRO A 872 -32.37 -25.53 42.37
N GLY A 873 -32.21 -25.60 41.04
CA GLY A 873 -31.09 -25.02 40.32
C GLY A 873 -29.88 -25.95 40.13
N ASP A 874 -29.82 -27.07 40.85
CA ASP A 874 -28.79 -28.09 40.63
C ASP A 874 -28.85 -28.67 39.21
N THR A 875 -27.69 -29.11 38.72
CA THR A 875 -27.51 -29.70 37.40
C THR A 875 -26.90 -31.10 37.53
N VAL A 876 -27.67 -32.13 37.18
CA VAL A 876 -27.19 -33.50 37.07
C VAL A 876 -26.47 -33.66 35.73
N VAL A 877 -25.22 -34.12 35.78
CA VAL A 877 -24.38 -34.35 34.61
C VAL A 877 -24.10 -35.84 34.48
N VAL A 878 -24.44 -36.40 33.31
CA VAL A 878 -24.09 -37.77 32.92
C VAL A 878 -22.90 -37.71 31.96
N PRO A 879 -21.67 -38.05 32.40
CA PRO A 879 -20.50 -37.97 31.53
C PRO A 879 -20.48 -39.06 30.44
N LEU A 880 -19.55 -38.93 29.50
CA LEU A 880 -19.21 -39.95 28.51
C LEU A 880 -18.39 -41.06 29.18
N ASP A 881 -18.68 -42.32 28.88
CA ASP A 881 -17.85 -43.45 29.32
C ASP A 881 -16.47 -43.41 28.65
N SER A 882 -15.42 -43.44 29.48
CA SER A 882 -14.03 -43.47 29.03
C SER A 882 -13.60 -44.85 28.51
N TYR A 883 -14.27 -45.93 28.90
CA TYR A 883 -13.99 -47.29 28.39
C TYR A 883 -14.55 -47.51 26.98
N PHE A 884 -15.49 -46.67 26.53
CA PHE A 884 -15.94 -46.66 25.13
C PHE A 884 -14.85 -46.18 24.14
N MET A 885 -13.76 -45.58 24.64
CA MET A 885 -12.64 -45.05 23.85
C MET A 885 -11.28 -45.30 24.55
N ASP A 886 -10.90 -46.57 24.71
CA ASP A 886 -9.56 -46.99 25.15
C ASP A 886 -8.45 -46.32 24.32
N ASN A 887 -7.83 -45.24 24.83
CA ASN A 887 -6.36 -44.99 24.79
C ASN A 887 -5.84 -43.63 25.32
N LEU A 888 -6.65 -42.59 25.62
CA LEU A 888 -6.13 -41.32 26.21
C LEU A 888 -6.79 -41.04 27.57
N SER A 889 -6.02 -41.01 28.65
CA SER A 889 -6.53 -40.70 30.00
C SER A 889 -6.88 -39.21 30.18
N LEU A 890 -6.40 -38.33 29.29
CA LEU A 890 -6.75 -36.91 29.27
C LEU A 890 -8.16 -36.62 28.74
N TRP A 891 -8.85 -37.58 28.09
CA TRP A 891 -10.23 -37.41 27.61
C TRP A 891 -11.18 -36.99 28.72
N SER A 892 -11.19 -37.71 29.85
CA SER A 892 -12.10 -37.42 30.96
C SER A 892 -11.87 -36.03 31.53
N THR A 893 -10.62 -35.61 31.69
CA THR A 893 -10.25 -34.27 32.17
C THR A 893 -10.70 -33.16 31.20
N ALA A 894 -10.42 -33.30 29.90
CA ALA A 894 -10.83 -32.31 28.91
C ALA A 894 -12.36 -32.20 28.78
N THR A 895 -13.06 -33.34 28.74
CA THR A 895 -14.53 -33.39 28.71
C THR A 895 -15.16 -32.83 29.98
N GLN A 896 -14.57 -33.09 31.16
CA GLN A 896 -15.00 -32.52 32.43
C GLN A 896 -14.84 -30.99 32.47
N ILE A 897 -13.71 -30.45 32.00
CA ILE A 897 -13.48 -29.00 31.87
C ILE A 897 -14.52 -28.37 30.95
N ILE A 898 -14.77 -28.97 29.77
CA ILE A 898 -15.76 -28.47 28.81
C ILE A 898 -17.16 -28.45 29.44
N TYR A 899 -17.59 -29.50 30.13
CA TYR A 899 -18.92 -29.52 30.79
C TYR A 899 -19.00 -28.55 31.98
N GLN A 900 -17.96 -28.42 32.80
CA GLN A 900 -17.93 -27.46 33.92
C GLN A 900 -18.04 -26.02 33.42
N MET A 901 -17.28 -25.67 32.38
CA MET A 901 -17.34 -24.34 31.76
C MET A 901 -18.65 -24.11 31.02
N ALA A 902 -19.18 -25.10 30.31
CA ALA A 902 -20.48 -24.99 29.65
C ALA A 902 -21.64 -24.74 30.65
N VAL A 903 -21.61 -25.38 31.83
CA VAL A 903 -22.61 -25.13 32.89
C VAL A 903 -22.39 -23.79 33.58
N ALA A 904 -21.13 -23.38 33.83
CA ALA A 904 -20.83 -22.05 34.35
C ALA A 904 -21.31 -20.95 33.38
N VAL A 905 -20.96 -21.05 32.09
CA VAL A 905 -21.43 -20.15 31.04
C VAL A 905 -22.96 -20.21 30.92
N ALA A 906 -23.62 -21.37 30.99
CA ALA A 906 -25.08 -21.47 30.97
C ALA A 906 -25.78 -20.81 32.17
N SER A 907 -25.09 -20.64 33.30
CA SER A 907 -25.58 -19.83 34.44
C SER A 907 -25.36 -18.33 34.27
N ILE A 908 -24.50 -17.92 33.32
CA ILE A 908 -24.11 -16.52 33.04
C ILE A 908 -24.71 -16.02 31.70
N SER A 909 -25.08 -16.90 30.77
CA SER A 909 -25.73 -16.57 29.48
C SER A 909 -27.25 -16.62 29.53
N LYS A 910 -27.82 -16.81 30.73
CA LYS A 910 -29.22 -16.52 31.09
C LYS A 910 -29.38 -15.14 31.75
N ILE A 911 -28.34 -14.31 31.73
CA ILE A 911 -28.35 -12.89 32.14
C ILE A 911 -28.95 -12.04 31.01
#